data_AF-A0A916YRK1-F1
#
_entry.id   AF-A0A916YRK1-F1
#
_cell.length_a   1.000
_cell.length_b   1.000
_cell.length_c   1.000
_cell.angle_alpha   90.00
_cell.angle_beta   90.00
_cell.angle_gamma   90.00
#
_symmetry.space_group_name_H-M   'P 1'
#
loop_
_entity.id
_entity.type
_entity.pdbx_description
1 polymer ?
#
loop_
_entity_poly.entity_id
_entity_poly.type
_entity_poly.pdbx_seq_one_letter_code
_entity_poly.pdbx_strand_id
1 'polypeptide(L)'
;MSRNAMFKMLGLSAGMIVLALWISAQSTFASASISWDWRTDNDSQGWARNAQIDSSAVIYGRLIVHVPNGSTDPQINGPAVSISATTYKILEITYRNFTGNTDAQLYWTSSAGSWAQARSQTFSTIADGEWHTLQVDLSGNPNWTGTITQLRFDPTRNTGNGDFELESLRVLDKANRYSLSNGYYSISGVDGLIDTMRFDPTGTGNYSNDLITDNMYFVFDQAGTRYIGNSPVTSSISGNTLTINGIGFGGSGLSGSWVITLDGKWMRNSYTVTALGNGKKLEAAGLTMETLWANEGYYVNTLKIPFSRMVDVNGVYRGPHVLKRTPSGNDRSFNLSGNRIDWQGANGFNFNLRFYPQTKALQPETGKDYLNMNFFNRYFGYPTHLNTGNTISHTLDIELLPSADITPATYTKYEGGDPAVTSGVNTIYNERNYGWVPGGVNPDWYEWQSLQRTWADDANRDQMEYDASQMKQGANGYVYTWGDSPGWPFPTDVDSNHYITTSANLINGLYNHIINSGDLNALKYNIDRLRNAMTYLLTQYNATSKLFIITNAYHNGTSASIGSNYWDILPFGHKSAYDNIYGYVALRRMAELEYMVGNTARSTQLNGYADDLKTAYNSTFWSTNHYVMNVDVNGVVRDYGGVFVNLEAIAYGLADTTKANAIMAYLSNTNTSSGTNDVFTRFVFAPRATMFNNPPKGSGGWWIRDYDSNNSFGSMQIQNGGSIFYTSYYELMSRLRSTGANDAYTRLQAMVNRFNLDHLSGGNPLYYGETGQHYTEGLVGTWGDFPESGLVPVALKNGFMGITADKDGLHMKPNLPSSGMTSLTLNAMYYWDMKLKITVTNTSVRIQALDNNSPYTDWKVNGTAVSGLFDETVTIAAGGTVTLERTTKTYNLNNVAINTIEGKATADNRFSIYLNGKALGGTSPNWTTADSLRGYLKNGVNTIAVAVQNDPGGVGGFIADFTLPNGTKIVTSTDWKITSATGEGWNELGFNETGWGNAADYGAYGVSPWGTNVAGFPAGSTARWIYSPIATDGPTIYMRYTFNYELPTVTSSSSVENTDFGKAKAVDGVRAPRSAAVGFSSATAFGDADHTEWLKLDLTSVQPINQLVLYPIINSSYTADGFPVDFVIETSTDNVNWTTAKTFVNYAMTNPTEPQALPFKQTNARYVRLTATKLGIQQAGDYLLKLAEVEVNNR
;
A
#
# COMPACT_ATOMS: atom_id res chain seq x y z
N MET A 1 53.86 20.93 3.27
CA MET A 1 54.71 20.64 2.10
C MET A 1 54.77 19.13 1.90
N SER A 2 54.60 18.72 0.65
CA SER A 2 54.48 17.34 0.13
C SER A 2 55.76 16.50 0.17
N ARG A 3 55.63 15.17 0.31
CA ARG A 3 56.10 14.09 -0.61
C ARG A 3 55.92 12.73 0.10
N ASN A 4 55.01 11.86 -0.35
CA ASN A 4 55.18 10.80 -1.37
C ASN A 4 56.35 9.83 -1.04
N ALA A 5 56.23 8.50 -1.05
CA ALA A 5 55.39 7.65 -1.90
C ALA A 5 55.15 6.23 -1.33
N MET A 6 54.07 5.61 -1.82
CA MET A 6 53.72 4.18 -1.75
C MET A 6 54.72 3.31 -2.53
N PHE A 7 54.89 2.04 -2.13
CA PHE A 7 54.62 0.88 -3.00
C PHE A 7 54.29 -0.38 -2.17
N LYS A 8 53.35 -1.17 -2.70
CA LYS A 8 52.49 -2.19 -2.09
C LYS A 8 53.02 -3.63 -2.22
N MET A 9 52.61 -4.47 -1.25
CA MET A 9 52.08 -5.87 -1.35
C MET A 9 53.02 -6.98 -1.88
N LEU A 10 52.98 -8.26 -1.47
CA LEU A 10 52.23 -9.18 -0.58
C LEU A 10 53.19 -10.39 -0.40
N GLY A 11 53.15 -11.27 0.59
CA GLY A 11 52.24 -11.50 1.71
C GLY A 11 52.77 -12.72 2.49
N LEU A 12 52.41 -12.82 3.76
CA LEU A 12 52.52 -14.05 4.55
C LEU A 12 51.36 -14.08 5.56
N SER A 13 50.79 -15.28 5.64
CA SER A 13 49.75 -15.80 6.52
C SER A 13 49.75 -15.29 7.98
N ALA A 14 48.58 -14.92 8.50
CA ALA A 14 48.32 -14.90 9.94
C ALA A 14 46.82 -15.00 10.28
N GLY A 15 46.50 -15.99 11.13
CA GLY A 15 45.64 -15.77 12.31
C GLY A 15 44.12 -15.83 12.13
N MET A 16 43.55 -17.03 12.22
CA MET A 16 42.22 -17.19 12.82
C MET A 16 42.31 -16.80 14.30
N ILE A 17 41.73 -15.66 14.66
CA ILE A 17 41.38 -15.33 16.05
C ILE A 17 39.89 -15.61 16.17
N VAL A 18 39.55 -16.74 16.78
CA VAL A 18 38.19 -17.05 17.23
C VAL A 18 37.96 -16.26 18.52
N LEU A 19 37.21 -15.16 18.43
CA LEU A 19 36.68 -14.49 19.62
C LEU A 19 35.53 -15.36 20.17
N ALA A 20 35.78 -16.01 21.30
CA ALA A 20 34.73 -16.66 22.09
C ALA A 20 33.84 -15.57 22.72
N LEU A 21 32.65 -15.34 22.15
CA LEU A 21 31.56 -14.61 22.79
C LEU A 21 31.02 -15.48 23.94
N TRP A 22 30.95 -14.90 25.14
CA TRP A 22 30.39 -15.55 26.32
C TRP A 22 28.89 -15.75 26.14
N ILE A 23 28.45 -17.00 26.00
CA ILE A 23 27.04 -17.41 26.07
C ILE A 23 26.72 -17.67 27.53
N SER A 24 25.84 -16.88 28.14
CA SER A 24 25.33 -17.14 29.49
C SER A 24 23.91 -17.72 29.39
N ALA A 25 23.79 -19.04 29.28
CA ALA A 25 22.54 -19.71 29.61
C ALA A 25 22.41 -19.71 31.14
N GLN A 26 21.60 -18.81 31.68
CA GLN A 26 21.15 -18.89 33.07
C GLN A 26 19.65 -19.12 33.07
N SER A 27 19.22 -20.35 33.30
CA SER A 27 17.98 -20.52 34.04
C SER A 27 18.24 -19.91 35.41
N THR A 28 17.64 -18.76 35.71
CA THR A 28 17.50 -18.34 37.11
C THR A 28 16.50 -19.29 37.71
N PHE A 29 16.99 -20.45 38.16
CA PHE A 29 16.21 -21.31 39.02
C PHE A 29 15.73 -20.45 40.16
N ALA A 30 14.46 -20.57 40.49
CA ALA A 30 13.99 -19.99 41.72
C ALA A 30 14.89 -20.50 42.85
N SER A 31 15.32 -19.60 43.73
CA SER A 31 16.13 -20.00 44.87
C SER A 31 15.26 -20.90 45.72
N ALA A 32 15.70 -22.12 45.93
CA ALA A 32 15.07 -22.99 46.90
C ALA A 32 15.53 -22.56 48.30
N SER A 33 14.62 -22.32 49.24
CA SER A 33 15.00 -22.21 50.65
C SER A 33 15.57 -23.53 51.14
N ILE A 34 15.03 -24.61 50.60
CA ILE A 34 15.39 -25.99 50.87
C ILE A 34 14.89 -26.86 49.71
N SER A 35 15.65 -27.91 49.40
CA SER A 35 15.34 -28.90 48.37
C SER A 35 15.57 -30.29 48.93
N TRP A 36 14.67 -31.21 48.61
CA TRP A 36 14.83 -32.64 48.79
C TRP A 36 14.79 -33.30 47.42
N ASP A 37 15.77 -34.16 47.13
CA ASP A 37 15.96 -34.76 45.80
C ASP A 37 16.29 -36.25 45.83
N TRP A 38 16.38 -36.86 47.03
CA TRP A 38 16.44 -38.31 47.27
C TRP A 38 17.37 -39.10 46.33
N ARG A 39 18.49 -38.50 45.93
CA ARG A 39 19.44 -39.08 44.96
C ARG A 39 20.27 -40.24 45.53
N THR A 40 20.36 -40.34 46.85
CA THR A 40 21.17 -41.33 47.56
C THR A 40 20.25 -42.41 48.13
N ASP A 41 20.38 -43.64 47.63
CA ASP A 41 19.61 -44.78 48.13
C ASP A 41 19.74 -44.91 49.66
N ASN A 42 18.62 -45.20 50.32
CA ASN A 42 18.45 -45.27 51.78
C ASN A 42 18.61 -43.95 52.56
N ASP A 43 18.77 -42.80 51.90
CA ASP A 43 18.75 -41.48 52.55
C ASP A 43 17.38 -40.79 52.37
N SER A 44 16.53 -40.85 53.41
CA SER A 44 15.22 -40.18 53.39
C SER A 44 15.29 -38.66 53.50
N GLN A 45 16.50 -38.09 53.70
CA GLN A 45 16.74 -36.66 53.91
C GLN A 45 15.87 -36.08 55.04
N GLY A 46 15.60 -36.90 56.06
CA GLY A 46 14.82 -36.52 57.25
C GLY A 46 13.30 -36.66 57.11
N TRP A 47 12.79 -37.14 55.97
CA TRP A 47 11.38 -37.46 55.81
C TRP A 47 11.03 -38.80 56.47
N ALA A 48 9.93 -38.83 57.21
CA ALA A 48 9.46 -40.02 57.93
C ALA A 48 7.96 -40.22 57.72
N ARG A 49 7.57 -41.45 57.37
CA ARG A 49 6.17 -41.85 57.26
C ARG A 49 5.48 -41.97 58.61
N ASN A 50 4.16 -41.78 58.63
CA ASN A 50 3.33 -42.19 59.76
C ASN A 50 2.92 -43.67 59.66
N ALA A 51 2.07 -44.13 60.58
CA ALA A 51 1.54 -45.49 60.62
C ALA A 51 0.51 -45.81 59.51
N GLN A 52 0.10 -44.82 58.71
CA GLN A 52 -0.91 -44.96 57.64
C GLN A 52 -0.29 -45.15 56.25
N ILE A 53 1.03 -45.32 56.19
CA ILE A 53 1.83 -45.69 55.01
C ILE A 53 2.54 -47.00 55.36
N ASP A 54 2.40 -48.02 54.52
CA ASP A 54 2.96 -49.36 54.80
C ASP A 54 4.48 -49.37 54.70
N SER A 55 5.00 -48.76 53.64
CA SER A 55 6.42 -48.67 53.37
C SER A 55 6.80 -47.35 52.72
N SER A 56 7.98 -46.86 53.07
CA SER A 56 8.66 -45.77 52.37
C SER A 56 10.10 -46.18 52.13
N ALA A 57 10.59 -46.03 50.91
CA ALA A 57 11.97 -46.36 50.55
C ALA A 57 12.55 -45.29 49.64
N VAL A 58 13.82 -44.94 49.85
CA VAL A 58 14.58 -44.15 48.89
C VAL A 58 15.45 -45.10 48.09
N ILE A 59 15.04 -45.35 46.86
CA ILE A 59 15.73 -46.24 45.92
C ILE A 59 15.56 -45.68 44.51
N TYR A 60 16.57 -45.87 43.66
CA TYR A 60 16.54 -45.41 42.26
C TYR A 60 16.37 -43.90 42.11
N GLY A 61 16.98 -43.13 43.02
CA GLY A 61 17.04 -41.66 42.96
C GLY A 61 15.72 -40.95 43.24
N ARG A 62 14.84 -41.56 44.06
CA ARG A 62 13.50 -41.03 44.41
C ARG A 62 13.00 -41.61 45.72
N LEU A 63 12.10 -40.90 46.40
CA LEU A 63 11.33 -41.40 47.54
C LEU A 63 10.04 -42.06 47.05
N ILE A 64 9.89 -43.36 47.32
CA ILE A 64 8.69 -44.14 47.03
C ILE A 64 7.87 -44.25 48.31
N VAL A 65 6.61 -43.85 48.27
CA VAL A 65 5.65 -43.95 49.38
C VAL A 65 4.50 -44.86 48.97
N HIS A 66 4.37 -46.02 49.62
CA HIS A 66 3.27 -46.95 49.35
C HIS A 66 2.06 -46.63 50.23
N VAL A 67 0.95 -46.22 49.61
CA VAL A 67 -0.31 -45.93 50.30
C VAL A 67 -1.19 -47.19 50.31
N PRO A 68 -1.48 -47.78 51.49
CA PRO A 68 -2.33 -48.96 51.58
C PRO A 68 -3.80 -48.63 51.37
N ASN A 69 -4.52 -49.59 50.82
CA ASN A 69 -5.98 -49.52 50.69
C ASN A 69 -6.65 -49.30 52.07
N GLY A 70 -7.55 -48.31 52.14
CA GLY A 70 -8.26 -47.95 53.38
C GLY A 70 -7.55 -46.95 54.29
N SER A 71 -6.39 -46.40 53.89
CA SER A 71 -5.70 -45.33 54.63
C SER A 71 -6.56 -44.07 54.75
N THR A 72 -6.67 -43.49 55.94
CA THR A 72 -7.47 -42.26 56.17
C THR A 72 -6.63 -40.99 56.26
N ASP A 73 -5.32 -41.13 56.47
CA ASP A 73 -4.39 -40.01 56.64
C ASP A 73 -2.95 -40.41 56.26
N PRO A 74 -2.67 -40.84 55.01
CA PRO A 74 -1.32 -41.21 54.60
C PRO A 74 -0.46 -39.96 54.50
N GLN A 75 0.54 -39.82 55.37
CA GLN A 75 1.38 -38.63 55.42
C GLN A 75 2.85 -38.97 55.70
N ILE A 76 3.73 -38.22 55.05
CA ILE A 76 5.15 -38.13 55.39
C ILE A 76 5.43 -36.77 56.01
N ASN A 77 6.12 -36.76 57.14
CA ASN A 77 6.55 -35.56 57.82
C ASN A 77 8.00 -35.27 57.47
N GLY A 78 8.28 -34.04 57.05
CA GLY A 78 9.62 -33.58 56.72
C GLY A 78 10.44 -33.20 57.95
N PRO A 79 11.75 -32.96 57.78
CA PRO A 79 12.62 -32.50 58.86
C PRO A 79 12.24 -31.08 59.32
N ALA A 80 12.86 -30.63 60.42
CA ALA A 80 12.78 -29.23 60.82
C ALA A 80 13.42 -28.33 59.74
N VAL A 81 12.73 -27.24 59.42
CA VAL A 81 13.15 -26.27 58.41
C VAL A 81 13.09 -24.84 58.95
N SER A 82 13.64 -23.88 58.22
CA SER A 82 13.51 -22.46 58.52
C SER A 82 13.27 -21.70 57.22
N ILE A 83 12.02 -21.68 56.76
CA ILE A 83 11.65 -21.07 55.48
C ILE A 83 10.88 -19.77 55.74
N SER A 84 11.33 -18.64 55.19
CA SER A 84 10.58 -17.38 55.23
C SER A 84 9.37 -17.46 54.31
N ALA A 85 8.15 -17.54 54.85
CA ALA A 85 6.92 -17.59 54.05
C ALA A 85 6.69 -16.29 53.24
N THR A 86 7.27 -15.18 53.69
CA THR A 86 7.28 -13.91 52.95
C THR A 86 8.12 -13.99 51.66
N THR A 87 9.19 -14.78 51.69
CA THR A 87 10.17 -14.89 50.60
C THR A 87 9.87 -16.08 49.68
N TYR A 88 9.57 -17.25 50.26
CA TYR A 88 9.36 -18.50 49.53
C TYR A 88 7.89 -18.85 49.50
N LYS A 89 7.32 -18.81 48.30
CA LYS A 89 5.87 -18.83 48.08
C LYS A 89 5.41 -19.97 47.18
N ILE A 90 6.33 -20.66 46.52
CA ILE A 90 6.00 -21.69 45.54
C ILE A 90 6.50 -23.04 46.06
N LEU A 91 5.63 -24.05 46.11
CA LEU A 91 6.05 -25.45 46.26
C LEU A 91 6.26 -26.04 44.87
N GLU A 92 7.45 -26.56 44.57
CA GLU A 92 7.69 -27.40 43.40
C GLU A 92 7.77 -28.87 43.81
N ILE A 93 7.05 -29.74 43.10
CA ILE A 93 7.15 -31.18 43.26
C ILE A 93 7.36 -31.85 41.91
N THR A 94 8.32 -32.77 41.82
CA THR A 94 8.43 -33.71 40.70
C THR A 94 8.03 -35.10 41.18
N TYR A 95 6.98 -35.66 40.58
CA TYR A 95 6.33 -36.86 41.07
C TYR A 95 5.79 -37.75 39.95
N ARG A 96 5.49 -39.01 40.29
CA ARG A 96 4.59 -39.88 39.54
C ARG A 96 3.64 -40.58 40.51
N ASN A 97 2.40 -40.77 40.11
CA ASN A 97 1.32 -41.16 41.01
C ASN A 97 0.58 -42.39 40.47
N PHE A 98 0.65 -43.50 41.21
CA PHE A 98 -0.03 -44.76 40.95
C PHE A 98 -1.18 -45.04 41.94
N THR A 99 -1.56 -44.07 42.79
CA THR A 99 -2.55 -44.27 43.85
C THR A 99 -4.00 -44.29 43.35
N GLY A 100 -4.23 -43.85 42.10
CA GLY A 100 -5.55 -43.68 41.48
C GLY A 100 -6.27 -42.38 41.86
N ASN A 101 -5.80 -41.65 42.89
CA ASN A 101 -6.37 -40.38 43.33
C ASN A 101 -5.65 -39.20 42.66
N THR A 102 -6.40 -38.13 42.37
CA THR A 102 -5.91 -36.93 41.65
C THR A 102 -5.75 -35.72 42.56
N ASP A 103 -5.57 -35.95 43.86
CA ASP A 103 -5.42 -34.91 44.88
C ASP A 103 -4.22 -35.20 45.77
N ALA A 104 -3.56 -34.15 46.24
CA ALA A 104 -2.53 -34.20 47.27
C ALA A 104 -2.59 -32.93 48.11
N GLN A 105 -1.94 -32.95 49.27
CA GLN A 105 -1.99 -31.83 50.20
C GLN A 105 -0.64 -31.58 50.89
N LEU A 106 -0.26 -30.31 50.97
CA LEU A 106 0.87 -29.86 51.77
C LEU A 106 0.34 -29.24 53.06
N TYR A 107 0.86 -29.67 54.21
CA TYR A 107 0.66 -29.05 55.51
C TYR A 107 1.94 -28.38 55.99
N TRP A 108 1.82 -27.38 56.86
CA TRP A 108 2.97 -26.75 57.51
C TRP A 108 2.73 -26.34 58.96
N THR A 109 3.82 -26.24 59.71
CA THR A 109 3.91 -25.47 60.97
C THR A 109 4.68 -24.18 60.73
N SER A 110 4.42 -23.15 61.53
CA SER A 110 5.22 -21.92 61.47
C SER A 110 5.42 -21.29 62.85
N SER A 111 6.20 -20.23 62.91
CA SER A 111 6.32 -19.35 64.09
C SER A 111 4.97 -18.80 64.58
N ALA A 112 3.92 -18.86 63.75
CA ALA A 112 2.57 -18.42 64.09
C ALA A 112 1.63 -19.55 64.57
N GLY A 113 2.04 -20.83 64.53
CA GLY A 113 1.23 -21.94 65.08
C GLY A 113 1.62 -23.35 64.62
N SER A 114 1.08 -24.35 65.31
CA SER A 114 1.27 -25.80 65.07
C SER A 114 0.41 -26.35 63.91
N TRP A 115 0.33 -27.66 63.69
CA TRP A 115 -0.49 -28.24 62.61
C TRP A 115 -1.97 -27.83 62.70
N ALA A 116 -2.55 -27.36 61.59
CA ALA A 116 -3.97 -27.03 61.50
C ALA A 116 -4.47 -27.11 60.04
N GLN A 117 -5.75 -27.39 59.84
CA GLN A 117 -6.36 -27.44 58.50
C GLN A 117 -6.18 -26.12 57.72
N ALA A 118 -6.27 -24.99 58.41
CA ALA A 118 -6.05 -23.67 57.80
C ALA A 118 -4.61 -23.48 57.28
N ARG A 119 -3.63 -24.20 57.85
CA ARG A 119 -2.21 -24.22 57.44
C ARG A 119 -1.92 -25.42 56.53
N SER A 120 -2.71 -25.53 55.47
CA SER A 120 -2.53 -26.53 54.43
C SER A 120 -2.96 -26.00 53.07
N GLN A 121 -2.40 -26.57 52.01
CA GLN A 121 -2.77 -26.27 50.63
C GLN A 121 -3.05 -27.58 49.91
N THR A 122 -4.29 -27.72 49.44
CA THR A 122 -4.67 -28.81 48.54
C THR A 122 -4.35 -28.43 47.10
N PHE A 123 -3.89 -29.39 46.32
CA PHE A 123 -3.64 -29.25 44.88
C PHE A 123 -3.94 -30.56 44.16
N SER A 124 -4.18 -30.45 42.85
CA SER A 124 -4.49 -31.59 42.00
C SER A 124 -3.21 -32.25 41.49
N THR A 125 -3.23 -33.58 41.42
CA THR A 125 -2.19 -34.41 40.84
C THR A 125 -2.74 -35.25 39.69
N ILE A 126 -1.87 -35.71 38.80
CA ILE A 126 -2.22 -36.58 37.68
C ILE A 126 -1.81 -38.01 38.04
N ALA A 127 -2.75 -38.96 37.95
CA ALA A 127 -2.55 -40.37 38.32
C ALA A 127 -2.45 -41.27 37.07
N ASP A 128 -1.49 -40.99 36.19
CA ASP A 128 -1.24 -41.72 34.93
C ASP A 128 0.03 -42.58 34.97
N GLY A 129 0.78 -42.55 36.07
CA GLY A 129 2.06 -43.27 36.22
C GLY A 129 3.27 -42.62 35.51
N GLU A 130 3.09 -41.48 34.85
CA GLU A 130 4.15 -40.71 34.20
C GLU A 130 4.76 -39.66 35.14
N TRP A 131 5.93 -39.13 34.77
CA TRP A 131 6.61 -38.08 35.53
C TRP A 131 5.99 -36.70 35.25
N HIS A 132 5.68 -35.97 36.31
CA HIS A 132 5.14 -34.61 36.28
C HIS A 132 5.91 -33.68 37.20
N THR A 133 6.11 -32.44 36.79
CA THR A 133 6.57 -31.35 37.67
C THR A 133 5.45 -30.33 37.84
N LEU A 134 5.07 -30.06 39.09
CA LEU A 134 4.02 -29.11 39.46
C LEU A 134 4.59 -28.02 40.36
N GLN A 135 4.25 -26.76 40.07
CA GLN A 135 4.47 -25.62 40.96
C GLN A 135 3.14 -25.16 41.56
N VAL A 136 3.05 -25.11 42.88
CA VAL A 136 1.85 -24.73 43.66
C VAL A 136 2.12 -23.39 44.35
N ASP A 137 1.29 -22.39 44.07
CA ASP A 137 1.34 -21.11 44.76
C ASP A 137 0.72 -21.23 46.17
N LEU A 138 1.56 -21.02 47.18
CA LEU A 138 1.19 -21.06 48.59
C LEU A 138 0.77 -19.68 49.11
N SER A 139 1.09 -18.60 48.39
CA SER A 139 0.79 -17.22 48.81
C SER A 139 -0.71 -16.89 48.78
N GLY A 140 -1.51 -17.67 48.04
CA GLY A 140 -2.97 -17.59 48.06
C GLY A 140 -3.59 -18.06 49.39
N ASN A 141 -2.87 -18.80 50.22
CA ASN A 141 -3.35 -19.17 51.55
C ASN A 141 -2.90 -18.12 52.59
N PRO A 142 -3.82 -17.42 53.28
CA PRO A 142 -3.47 -16.37 54.24
C PRO A 142 -2.71 -16.88 55.48
N ASN A 143 -2.61 -18.20 55.67
CA ASN A 143 -1.86 -18.83 56.76
C ASN A 143 -0.45 -19.29 56.34
N TRP A 144 -0.05 -19.08 55.08
CA TRP A 144 1.34 -19.22 54.66
C TRP A 144 2.12 -17.96 55.08
N THR A 145 2.37 -17.82 56.38
CA THR A 145 2.97 -16.63 57.00
C THR A 145 3.98 -16.97 58.08
N GLY A 146 4.87 -16.02 58.37
CA GLY A 146 5.95 -16.17 59.36
C GLY A 146 7.08 -17.07 58.86
N THR A 147 7.81 -17.68 59.80
CA THR A 147 8.86 -18.66 59.49
C THR A 147 8.26 -20.06 59.54
N ILE A 148 8.21 -20.75 58.42
CA ILE A 148 7.79 -22.15 58.34
C ILE A 148 8.87 -23.03 58.98
N THR A 149 8.43 -23.88 59.90
CA THR A 149 9.30 -24.67 60.77
C THR A 149 9.31 -26.17 60.45
N GLN A 150 8.28 -26.67 59.75
CA GLN A 150 8.19 -28.07 59.32
C GLN A 150 7.14 -28.20 58.21
N LEU A 151 7.38 -29.11 57.26
CA LEU A 151 6.44 -29.48 56.20
C LEU A 151 5.93 -30.90 56.41
N ARG A 152 4.71 -31.15 55.96
CA ARG A 152 4.08 -32.48 55.89
C ARG A 152 3.46 -32.61 54.50
N PHE A 153 3.69 -33.74 53.85
CA PHE A 153 3.13 -34.04 52.53
C PHE A 153 2.21 -35.25 52.63
N ASP A 154 1.01 -35.06 52.09
CA ASP A 154 -0.04 -36.06 52.02
C ASP A 154 -0.21 -36.43 50.56
N PRO A 155 0.21 -37.65 50.14
CA PRO A 155 0.11 -38.10 48.75
C PRO A 155 -1.33 -38.18 48.21
N THR A 156 -2.31 -38.23 49.12
CA THR A 156 -3.76 -38.23 48.85
C THR A 156 -4.49 -37.75 50.12
N ARG A 157 -5.64 -37.08 49.97
CA ARG A 157 -6.40 -36.55 51.12
C ARG A 157 -7.30 -37.58 51.81
N ASN A 158 -7.62 -38.68 51.14
CA ASN A 158 -8.41 -39.81 51.66
C ASN A 158 -7.96 -41.12 50.97
N THR A 159 -8.57 -42.26 51.33
CA THR A 159 -8.23 -43.62 50.86
C THR A 159 -7.70 -43.69 49.42
N GLY A 160 -6.47 -44.15 49.25
CA GLY A 160 -5.84 -44.47 47.96
C GLY A 160 -5.21 -45.86 48.01
N ASN A 161 -4.77 -46.39 46.87
CA ASN A 161 -4.08 -47.68 46.81
C ASN A 161 -3.01 -47.65 45.72
N GLY A 162 -1.74 -47.63 46.11
CA GLY A 162 -0.61 -47.63 45.18
C GLY A 162 0.55 -46.74 45.62
N ASP A 163 1.57 -46.68 44.77
CA ASP A 163 2.77 -45.89 45.03
C ASP A 163 2.57 -44.42 44.64
N PHE A 164 3.02 -43.51 45.50
CA PHE A 164 3.27 -42.12 45.14
C PHE A 164 4.78 -41.88 45.24
N GLU A 165 5.39 -41.51 44.13
CA GLU A 165 6.84 -41.41 44.04
C GLU A 165 7.27 -39.97 43.82
N LEU A 166 8.26 -39.53 44.58
CA LEU A 166 8.79 -38.17 44.57
C LEU A 166 10.26 -38.19 44.14
N GLU A 167 10.55 -37.59 43.00
CA GLU A 167 11.94 -37.31 42.60
C GLU A 167 12.46 -36.07 43.33
N SER A 168 11.64 -35.03 43.44
CA SER A 168 12.05 -33.84 44.20
C SER A 168 10.88 -33.08 44.82
N LEU A 169 11.17 -32.38 45.92
CA LEU A 169 10.27 -31.44 46.58
C LEU A 169 11.08 -30.20 46.98
N ARG A 170 10.62 -29.01 46.59
CA ARG A 170 11.33 -27.75 46.81
C ARG A 170 10.37 -26.63 47.22
N VAL A 171 10.85 -25.70 48.04
CA VAL A 171 10.12 -24.46 48.31
C VAL A 171 10.92 -23.28 47.76
N LEU A 172 10.35 -22.64 46.75
CA LEU A 172 10.97 -21.69 45.85
C LEU A 172 10.52 -20.25 46.16
N ASP A 173 11.40 -19.28 45.91
CA ASP A 173 11.13 -17.85 46.08
C ASP A 173 10.17 -17.30 45.00
N LYS A 174 10.13 -17.94 43.84
CA LYS A 174 9.30 -17.60 42.67
C LYS A 174 9.12 -18.83 41.75
N ALA A 175 8.35 -18.69 40.68
CA ALA A 175 8.19 -19.73 39.66
C ALA A 175 9.49 -19.95 38.83
N ASN A 176 9.66 -21.13 38.24
CA ASN A 176 10.84 -21.43 37.41
C ASN A 176 10.80 -20.61 36.11
N ARG A 177 11.81 -19.76 35.94
CA ARG A 177 11.92 -18.84 34.82
C ARG A 177 12.91 -19.38 33.79
N TYR A 178 12.49 -19.49 32.54
CA TYR A 178 13.41 -19.72 31.44
C TYR A 178 13.97 -18.38 30.96
N SER A 179 15.28 -18.35 30.70
CA SER A 179 15.95 -17.19 30.12
C SER A 179 16.93 -17.65 29.05
N LEU A 180 16.88 -17.01 27.89
CA LEU A 180 17.76 -17.30 26.77
C LEU A 180 18.34 -15.97 26.26
N SER A 181 19.66 -15.93 26.04
CA SER A 181 20.30 -14.73 25.53
C SER A 181 21.48 -15.05 24.61
N ASN A 182 21.79 -14.09 23.74
CA ASN A 182 23.00 -14.05 22.94
C ASN A 182 23.48 -12.58 22.85
N GLY A 183 24.53 -12.27 22.10
CA GLY A 183 25.03 -10.89 22.01
C GLY A 183 24.00 -9.82 21.59
N TYR A 184 22.89 -10.22 20.96
CA TYR A 184 21.86 -9.33 20.39
C TYR A 184 20.52 -9.35 21.14
N TYR A 185 20.12 -10.48 21.74
CA TYR A 185 18.82 -10.66 22.38
C TYR A 185 18.97 -11.16 23.80
N SER A 186 18.08 -10.72 24.69
CA SER A 186 17.84 -11.31 25.99
C SER A 186 16.33 -11.48 26.20
N ILE A 187 15.88 -12.72 26.32
CA ILE A 187 14.48 -13.08 26.54
C ILE A 187 14.32 -13.88 27.84
N SER A 188 13.19 -13.69 28.51
CA SER A 188 12.84 -14.43 29.72
C SER A 188 11.32 -14.58 29.88
N GLY A 189 10.88 -15.61 30.60
CA GLY A 189 9.45 -15.81 30.87
C GLY A 189 9.10 -17.02 31.73
N VAL A 190 7.81 -17.22 31.94
CA VAL A 190 7.20 -18.28 32.76
C VAL A 190 5.91 -18.79 32.10
N ASP A 191 5.49 -20.02 32.43
CA ASP A 191 4.16 -20.56 32.12
C ASP A 191 3.68 -20.48 30.65
N GLY A 192 4.61 -20.53 29.70
CA GLY A 192 4.30 -20.44 28.26
C GLY A 192 4.24 -19.01 27.70
N LEU A 193 4.62 -18.03 28.51
CA LEU A 193 4.69 -16.60 28.19
C LEU A 193 6.16 -16.13 28.11
N ILE A 194 6.43 -15.08 27.35
CA ILE A 194 7.69 -14.32 27.41
C ILE A 194 7.37 -12.94 27.98
N ASP A 195 7.89 -12.64 29.17
CA ASP A 195 7.60 -11.40 29.91
C ASP A 195 8.78 -10.42 29.96
N THR A 196 9.88 -10.78 29.30
CA THR A 196 11.04 -9.90 29.13
C THR A 196 11.61 -10.07 27.73
N MET A 197 11.85 -8.96 27.04
CA MET A 197 12.52 -8.94 25.74
C MET A 197 13.37 -7.67 25.58
N ARG A 198 14.70 -7.85 25.51
CA ARG A 198 15.67 -6.76 25.42
C ARG A 198 16.67 -7.01 24.29
N PHE A 199 17.24 -5.93 23.75
CA PHE A 199 18.02 -5.98 22.51
C PHE A 199 19.33 -5.20 22.61
N ASP A 200 20.38 -5.68 21.98
CA ASP A 200 21.64 -4.94 21.75
C ASP A 200 22.01 -4.99 20.25
N PRO A 201 21.83 -3.88 19.50
CA PRO A 201 22.15 -3.86 18.06
C PRO A 201 23.64 -4.03 17.76
N THR A 202 24.52 -3.88 18.76
CA THR A 202 25.97 -4.01 18.59
C THR A 202 26.48 -5.44 18.75
N GLY A 203 25.66 -6.35 19.28
CA GLY A 203 26.04 -7.75 19.49
C GLY A 203 26.94 -7.97 20.72
N THR A 204 27.03 -7.00 21.64
CA THR A 204 27.93 -7.04 22.81
C THR A 204 27.26 -7.51 24.11
N GLY A 205 25.94 -7.73 24.10
CA GLY A 205 25.15 -8.10 25.27
C GLY A 205 24.75 -6.90 26.16
N ASN A 206 24.92 -5.66 25.70
CA ASN A 206 24.51 -4.44 26.41
C ASN A 206 23.05 -4.09 26.06
N TYR A 207 22.13 -4.86 26.61
CA TYR A 207 20.73 -4.79 26.19
C TYR A 207 20.02 -3.51 26.61
N SER A 208 19.02 -3.13 25.80
CA SER A 208 18.06 -2.06 26.05
C SER A 208 17.20 -2.28 27.30
N ASN A 209 16.34 -1.31 27.58
CA ASN A 209 15.18 -1.55 28.45
C ASN A 209 14.27 -2.65 27.87
N ASP A 210 13.38 -3.16 28.70
CA ASP A 210 12.36 -4.11 28.27
C ASP A 210 11.43 -3.48 27.24
N LEU A 211 11.21 -4.19 26.14
CA LEU A 211 10.25 -3.78 25.13
C LEU A 211 8.82 -4.20 25.52
N ILE A 212 8.69 -5.30 26.26
CA ILE A 212 7.42 -5.89 26.66
C ILE A 212 6.96 -5.25 27.96
N THR A 213 5.66 -4.95 28.05
CA THR A 213 5.04 -4.43 29.29
C THR A 213 4.41 -5.54 30.13
N ASP A 214 3.88 -6.56 29.46
CA ASP A 214 3.30 -7.73 30.10
C ASP A 214 3.85 -9.00 29.45
N ASN A 215 3.25 -9.48 28.35
CA ASN A 215 3.64 -10.76 27.76
C ASN A 215 3.66 -10.77 26.22
N MET A 216 4.54 -11.60 25.66
CA MET A 216 4.41 -12.18 24.32
C MET A 216 3.90 -13.63 24.44
N TYR A 217 2.87 -13.97 23.69
CA TYR A 217 2.15 -15.24 23.82
C TYR A 217 1.38 -15.62 22.56
N PHE A 218 0.96 -16.89 22.48
CA PHE A 218 0.03 -17.36 21.45
C PHE A 218 -1.42 -17.22 21.93
N VAL A 219 -2.29 -16.80 21.02
CA VAL A 219 -3.69 -16.54 21.31
C VAL A 219 -4.57 -16.92 20.13
N PHE A 220 -5.78 -17.37 20.43
CA PHE A 220 -6.79 -17.62 19.41
C PHE A 220 -8.22 -17.37 19.90
N ASP A 221 -9.13 -17.18 18.95
CA ASP A 221 -10.57 -17.12 19.17
C ASP A 221 -11.21 -18.45 18.72
N GLN A 222 -12.04 -19.07 19.55
CA GLN A 222 -12.78 -20.31 19.25
C GLN A 222 -14.21 -20.18 19.77
N ALA A 223 -15.19 -20.31 18.88
CA ALA A 223 -16.62 -20.17 19.19
C ALA A 223 -16.94 -18.88 19.98
N GLY A 224 -16.35 -17.75 19.55
CA GLY A 224 -16.51 -16.45 20.22
C GLY A 224 -15.79 -16.30 21.57
N THR A 225 -15.06 -17.32 22.05
CA THR A 225 -14.25 -17.26 23.27
C THR A 225 -12.78 -17.13 22.93
N ARG A 226 -12.08 -16.21 23.60
CA ARG A 226 -10.65 -15.98 23.41
C ARG A 226 -9.83 -16.80 24.41
N TYR A 227 -8.84 -17.52 23.90
CA TYR A 227 -7.96 -18.40 24.68
C TYR A 227 -6.50 -17.95 24.56
N ILE A 228 -5.82 -17.85 25.70
CA ILE A 228 -4.41 -17.48 25.81
C ILE A 228 -3.64 -18.71 26.31
N GLY A 229 -2.46 -18.96 25.74
CA GLY A 229 -1.58 -20.03 26.18
C GLY A 229 -0.86 -19.64 27.46
N ASN A 230 -1.35 -20.11 28.61
CA ASN A 230 -0.74 -19.85 29.91
C ASN A 230 -1.01 -21.04 30.86
N SER A 231 0.03 -21.77 31.23
CA SER A 231 -0.04 -22.92 32.13
C SER A 231 1.36 -23.25 32.63
N PRO A 232 1.52 -23.89 33.81
CA PRO A 232 2.76 -24.58 34.14
C PRO A 232 3.21 -25.44 32.97
N VAL A 233 4.47 -25.26 32.57
CA VAL A 233 5.05 -25.85 31.36
C VAL A 233 6.39 -26.51 31.68
N THR A 234 6.79 -27.45 30.83
CA THR A 234 8.17 -27.92 30.82
C THR A 234 8.97 -27.05 29.86
N SER A 235 10.15 -26.60 30.27
CA SER A 235 11.06 -25.86 29.40
C SER A 235 12.46 -26.48 29.41
N SER A 236 13.14 -26.40 28.27
CA SER A 236 14.52 -26.87 28.12
C SER A 236 15.30 -25.93 27.21
N ILE A 237 16.57 -25.72 27.51
CA ILE A 237 17.49 -24.94 26.68
C ILE A 237 18.60 -25.86 26.18
N SER A 238 18.79 -25.88 24.86
CA SER A 238 19.90 -26.60 24.20
C SER A 238 20.61 -25.64 23.25
N GLY A 239 21.87 -25.33 23.55
CA GLY A 239 22.65 -24.33 22.81
C GLY A 239 21.96 -22.97 22.80
N ASN A 240 21.56 -22.51 21.61
CA ASN A 240 20.87 -21.25 21.39
C ASN A 240 19.34 -21.40 21.24
N THR A 241 18.77 -22.54 21.61
CA THR A 241 17.35 -22.84 21.42
C THR A 241 16.65 -23.11 22.75
N LEU A 242 15.57 -22.39 23.01
CA LEU A 242 14.60 -22.62 24.08
C LEU A 242 13.40 -23.38 23.51
N THR A 243 13.01 -24.46 24.17
CA THR A 243 11.79 -25.22 23.87
C THR A 243 10.90 -25.22 25.10
N ILE A 244 9.63 -24.87 24.92
CA ILE A 244 8.58 -24.85 25.95
C ILE A 244 7.48 -25.81 25.48
N ASN A 245 7.10 -26.78 26.31
CA ASN A 245 6.11 -27.80 25.95
C ASN A 245 4.98 -27.86 26.99
N GLY A 246 3.82 -28.34 26.54
CA GLY A 246 2.66 -28.56 27.40
C GLY A 246 1.87 -27.28 27.71
N ILE A 247 1.93 -26.28 26.83
CA ILE A 247 1.24 -25.01 27.05
C ILE A 247 -0.29 -25.25 26.94
N GLY A 248 -1.02 -25.01 28.03
CA GLY A 248 -2.46 -25.21 28.09
C GLY A 248 -3.26 -23.99 27.65
N PHE A 249 -4.46 -24.21 27.11
CA PHE A 249 -5.40 -23.17 26.66
C PHE A 249 -6.78 -23.34 27.31
N GLY A 250 -6.83 -23.52 28.63
CA GLY A 250 -8.05 -23.45 29.46
C GLY A 250 -9.29 -24.18 28.92
N GLY A 251 -9.28 -25.51 28.83
CA GLY A 251 -10.47 -26.29 28.46
C GLY A 251 -10.87 -26.24 26.96
N SER A 252 -10.14 -25.52 26.12
CA SER A 252 -10.34 -25.50 24.65
C SER A 252 -10.18 -26.89 24.00
N GLY A 253 -9.44 -27.80 24.64
CA GLY A 253 -9.03 -29.09 24.08
C GLY A 253 -7.89 -28.95 23.07
N LEU A 254 -7.05 -27.92 23.23
CA LEU A 254 -5.83 -27.68 22.48
C LEU A 254 -4.63 -27.59 23.44
N SER A 255 -3.45 -27.97 22.97
CA SER A 255 -2.17 -27.86 23.69
C SER A 255 -1.10 -27.24 22.79
N GLY A 256 -0.17 -26.47 23.36
CA GLY A 256 0.88 -25.78 22.62
C GLY A 256 2.29 -26.29 22.92
N SER A 257 3.19 -26.12 21.95
CA SER A 257 4.63 -26.07 22.15
C SER A 257 5.22 -24.85 21.47
N TRP A 258 6.30 -24.31 22.03
CA TRP A 258 6.95 -23.10 21.55
C TRP A 258 8.46 -23.31 21.46
N VAL A 259 9.01 -23.11 20.26
CA VAL A 259 10.45 -23.17 20.01
C VAL A 259 10.96 -21.78 19.63
N ILE A 260 11.98 -21.32 20.33
CA ILE A 260 12.66 -20.04 20.09
C ILE A 260 14.16 -20.29 19.94
N THR A 261 14.74 -19.87 18.81
CA THR A 261 16.19 -19.98 18.55
C THR A 261 16.79 -18.61 18.32
N LEU A 262 17.88 -18.28 19.04
CA LEU A 262 18.64 -17.05 18.87
C LEU A 262 19.86 -17.29 17.94
N ASP A 263 19.77 -16.87 16.69
CA ASP A 263 20.82 -17.03 15.67
C ASP A 263 21.41 -15.68 15.26
N GLY A 264 22.46 -15.26 15.99
CA GLY A 264 23.04 -13.93 15.83
C GLY A 264 22.00 -12.82 16.02
N LYS A 265 21.78 -12.03 14.97
CA LYS A 265 20.77 -10.94 14.94
C LYS A 265 19.34 -11.42 14.62
N TRP A 266 19.08 -12.73 14.62
CA TRP A 266 17.77 -13.30 14.38
C TRP A 266 17.23 -13.98 15.64
N MET A 267 15.97 -13.74 15.95
CA MET A 267 15.15 -14.62 16.78
C MET A 267 14.20 -15.38 15.86
N ARG A 268 14.41 -16.70 15.75
CA ARG A 268 13.51 -17.61 15.04
C ARG A 268 12.48 -18.14 16.01
N ASN A 269 11.20 -18.02 15.67
CA ASN A 269 10.11 -18.32 16.59
C ASN A 269 9.06 -19.16 15.87
N SER A 270 8.77 -20.35 16.42
CA SER A 270 7.72 -21.24 15.94
C SER A 270 6.87 -21.73 17.09
N TYR A 271 5.58 -21.39 17.06
CA TYR A 271 4.58 -21.88 18.00
C TYR A 271 3.71 -22.94 17.32
N THR A 272 3.60 -24.12 17.92
CA THR A 272 2.79 -25.23 17.41
C THR A 272 1.61 -25.51 18.33
N VAL A 273 0.40 -25.60 17.77
CA VAL A 273 -0.82 -25.96 18.49
C VAL A 273 -1.30 -27.32 18.01
N THR A 274 -1.54 -28.23 18.96
CA THR A 274 -2.02 -29.59 18.74
C THR A 274 -3.44 -29.74 19.28
N ALA A 275 -4.33 -30.36 18.51
CA ALA A 275 -5.67 -30.66 18.97
C ALA A 275 -5.76 -31.96 19.77
N LEU A 276 -6.34 -31.88 20.96
CA LEU A 276 -6.58 -33.02 21.87
C LEU A 276 -7.97 -33.64 21.66
N GLY A 277 -8.81 -33.05 20.80
CA GLY A 277 -10.17 -33.48 20.51
C GLY A 277 -10.61 -33.09 19.10
N ASN A 278 -11.67 -33.71 18.59
CA ASN A 278 -12.20 -33.43 17.24
C ASN A 278 -12.98 -32.11 17.14
N GLY A 279 -13.09 -31.57 15.92
CA GLY A 279 -14.00 -30.47 15.60
C GLY A 279 -13.61 -29.10 16.18
N LYS A 280 -12.32 -28.84 16.40
CA LYS A 280 -11.85 -27.55 16.88
C LYS A 280 -11.83 -26.55 15.74
N LYS A 281 -12.40 -25.36 15.93
CA LYS A 281 -12.43 -24.29 14.93
C LYS A 281 -11.79 -23.03 15.51
N LEU A 282 -10.64 -22.66 14.99
CA LEU A 282 -9.90 -21.46 15.37
C LEU A 282 -10.25 -20.33 14.41
N GLU A 283 -10.93 -19.29 14.87
CA GLU A 283 -11.45 -18.18 14.04
C GLU A 283 -10.36 -17.15 13.71
N ALA A 284 -9.47 -16.88 14.67
CA ALA A 284 -8.27 -16.07 14.50
C ALA A 284 -7.19 -16.66 15.41
N ALA A 285 -5.98 -16.86 14.93
CA ALA A 285 -4.90 -17.47 15.70
C ALA A 285 -3.54 -16.88 15.32
N GLY A 286 -2.68 -16.62 16.31
CA GLY A 286 -1.34 -16.11 16.08
C GLY A 286 -0.63 -15.68 17.36
N LEU A 287 0.51 -15.02 17.19
CA LEU A 287 1.30 -14.45 18.28
C LEU A 287 0.84 -13.00 18.54
N THR A 288 0.72 -12.65 19.81
CA THR A 288 0.55 -11.27 20.28
C THR A 288 1.77 -10.88 21.10
N MET A 289 2.24 -9.65 20.93
CA MET A 289 3.28 -9.05 21.77
C MET A 289 2.74 -7.75 22.38
N GLU A 290 2.67 -7.71 23.71
CA GLU A 290 2.26 -6.50 24.43
C GLU A 290 3.46 -5.58 24.67
N THR A 291 3.52 -4.48 23.94
CA THR A 291 4.64 -3.52 23.99
C THR A 291 4.36 -2.33 24.89
N LEU A 292 5.43 -1.65 25.30
CA LEU A 292 5.36 -0.35 25.95
C LEU A 292 4.43 0.60 25.20
N TRP A 293 3.42 1.13 25.92
CA TRP A 293 2.49 2.11 25.39
C TRP A 293 2.04 3.12 26.45
N ALA A 294 1.66 4.31 25.97
CA ALA A 294 0.83 5.24 26.72
C ALA A 294 -0.21 5.80 25.76
N ASN A 295 -1.49 5.59 26.03
CA ASN A 295 -2.54 6.14 25.18
C ASN A 295 -2.85 7.61 25.51
N GLU A 296 -2.74 7.99 26.79
CA GLU A 296 -3.06 9.34 27.27
C GLU A 296 -2.05 10.41 26.80
N GLY A 297 -2.54 11.63 26.59
CA GLY A 297 -1.75 12.79 26.17
C GLY A 297 -1.34 12.79 24.69
N TYR A 298 -0.52 13.79 24.32
CA TYR A 298 -0.07 14.00 22.93
C TYR A 298 1.37 13.56 22.69
N TYR A 299 2.19 13.56 23.74
CA TYR A 299 3.62 13.28 23.64
C TYR A 299 3.90 11.84 23.24
N VAL A 300 4.76 11.69 22.23
CA VAL A 300 5.27 10.39 21.77
C VAL A 300 6.76 10.20 22.01
N ASN A 301 7.45 11.22 22.53
CA ASN A 301 8.88 11.22 22.81
C ASN A 301 9.19 10.65 24.21
N THR A 302 8.62 9.49 24.53
CA THR A 302 8.77 8.84 25.84
C THR A 302 9.13 7.37 25.67
N LEU A 303 9.82 6.78 26.65
CA LEU A 303 10.14 5.35 26.67
C LEU A 303 8.90 4.46 26.49
N LYS A 304 7.73 4.94 26.94
CA LYS A 304 6.44 4.25 26.76
C LYS A 304 5.97 4.18 25.30
N ILE A 305 6.66 4.79 24.33
CA ILE A 305 6.34 4.62 22.91
C ILE A 305 7.67 4.27 22.22
N PRO A 306 7.97 2.98 22.02
CA PRO A 306 9.33 2.55 21.67
C PRO A 306 9.70 2.80 20.20
N PHE A 307 8.90 3.56 19.45
CA PHE A 307 9.06 3.71 18.01
C PHE A 307 8.58 5.02 17.43
N SER A 308 9.11 5.32 16.24
CA SER A 308 8.75 6.51 15.47
C SER A 308 7.88 6.21 14.25
N ARG A 309 7.97 4.99 13.68
CA ARG A 309 7.16 4.56 12.53
C ARG A 309 7.23 3.05 12.30
N MET A 310 6.19 2.51 11.66
CA MET A 310 6.15 1.17 11.07
C MET A 310 5.88 1.29 9.57
N VAL A 311 6.49 0.42 8.76
CA VAL A 311 6.25 0.35 7.31
C VAL A 311 6.14 -1.10 6.86
N ASP A 312 5.14 -1.42 6.04
CA ASP A 312 5.04 -2.76 5.43
C ASP A 312 5.72 -2.85 4.06
N VAL A 313 5.82 -4.07 3.52
CA VAL A 313 6.45 -4.32 2.22
C VAL A 313 5.78 -3.60 1.05
N ASN A 314 4.53 -3.19 1.19
CA ASN A 314 3.78 -2.46 0.16
C ASN A 314 3.97 -0.94 0.26
N GLY A 315 4.76 -0.46 1.24
CA GLY A 315 4.94 0.96 1.48
C GLY A 315 3.76 1.61 2.21
N VAL A 316 3.05 0.87 3.06
CA VAL A 316 2.05 1.46 3.96
C VAL A 316 2.75 1.98 5.22
N TYR A 317 2.59 3.26 5.55
CA TYR A 317 3.25 3.96 6.66
C TYR A 317 2.35 4.11 7.89
N ARG A 318 2.86 3.85 9.10
CA ARG A 318 2.14 4.12 10.37
C ARG A 318 3.03 4.86 11.36
N GLY A 319 2.61 6.05 11.78
CA GLY A 319 3.23 6.77 12.90
C GLY A 319 2.53 6.47 14.24
N PRO A 320 3.16 6.66 15.40
CA PRO A 320 2.51 6.44 16.69
C PRO A 320 1.38 7.44 16.99
N HIS A 321 1.42 8.65 16.42
CA HIS A 321 0.40 9.69 16.67
C HIS A 321 -1.01 9.29 16.24
N VAL A 322 -1.16 8.52 15.17
CA VAL A 322 -2.49 8.06 14.72
C VAL A 322 -3.14 7.08 15.70
N LEU A 323 -2.34 6.43 16.55
CA LEU A 323 -2.80 5.50 17.58
C LEU A 323 -3.05 6.19 18.94
N LYS A 324 -2.60 7.45 19.10
CA LYS A 324 -2.77 8.19 20.36
C LYS A 324 -4.21 8.62 20.53
N ARG A 325 -4.73 8.49 21.75
CA ARG A 325 -6.09 8.90 22.14
C ARG A 325 -7.20 8.22 21.33
N THR A 326 -6.90 7.27 20.44
CA THR A 326 -7.93 6.48 19.79
C THR A 326 -8.63 5.65 20.86
N PRO A 327 -9.97 5.50 20.80
CA PRO A 327 -10.70 4.65 21.73
C PRO A 327 -10.06 3.27 21.79
N SER A 328 -10.05 2.64 22.97
CA SER A 328 -9.58 1.26 23.12
C SER A 328 -10.39 0.38 22.17
N GLY A 329 -9.76 -0.12 21.12
CA GLY A 329 -10.51 -0.72 20.03
C GLY A 329 -9.65 -1.02 18.82
N ASN A 330 -10.01 -2.10 18.18
CA ASN A 330 -9.34 -2.63 17.01
C ASN A 330 -9.90 -1.96 15.75
N ASP A 331 -9.26 -0.88 15.29
CA ASP A 331 -9.55 -0.22 14.02
C ASP A 331 -8.65 -0.79 12.91
N ARG A 332 -9.30 -1.41 11.91
CA ARG A 332 -8.63 -2.10 10.80
C ARG A 332 -7.88 -1.15 9.89
N SER A 333 -8.22 0.14 9.89
CA SER A 333 -7.51 1.16 9.11
C SER A 333 -6.03 1.25 9.47
N PHE A 334 -5.64 0.80 10.67
CA PHE A 334 -4.24 0.82 11.11
C PHE A 334 -3.44 -0.43 10.78
N ASN A 335 -4.05 -1.46 10.18
CA ASN A 335 -3.39 -2.73 9.89
C ASN A 335 -2.23 -2.55 8.89
N LEU A 336 -1.21 -3.39 9.06
CA LEU A 336 -0.07 -3.56 8.16
C LEU A 336 -0.05 -4.99 7.63
N SER A 337 0.44 -5.18 6.40
CA SER A 337 0.33 -6.47 5.71
C SER A 337 1.58 -6.85 4.91
N GLY A 338 1.79 -8.15 4.74
CA GLY A 338 2.87 -8.72 3.93
C GLY A 338 3.88 -9.52 4.73
N ASN A 339 4.81 -10.14 4.01
CA ASN A 339 5.80 -11.07 4.59
C ASN A 339 6.90 -10.35 5.39
N ARG A 340 6.96 -9.01 5.32
CA ARG A 340 7.95 -8.17 5.99
C ARG A 340 7.27 -6.92 6.50
N ILE A 341 7.48 -6.62 7.77
CA ILE A 341 7.02 -5.39 8.41
C ILE A 341 8.18 -4.81 9.20
N ASP A 342 8.56 -3.57 8.85
CA ASP A 342 9.68 -2.85 9.41
C ASP A 342 9.23 -1.89 10.50
N TRP A 343 10.03 -1.82 11.56
CA TRP A 343 9.79 -0.96 12.71
C TRP A 343 11.03 -0.15 13.04
N GLN A 344 10.87 1.17 13.10
CA GLN A 344 11.95 2.08 13.46
C GLN A 344 11.81 2.47 14.93
N GLY A 345 12.73 1.96 15.74
CA GLY A 345 12.77 2.25 17.16
C GLY A 345 13.04 3.73 17.45
N ALA A 346 12.64 4.16 18.65
CA ALA A 346 12.79 5.51 19.15
C ALA A 346 12.89 5.52 20.68
N ASN A 347 13.13 6.70 21.27
CA ASN A 347 12.98 6.94 22.71
C ASN A 347 13.79 6.01 23.62
N GLY A 348 15.02 5.67 23.24
CA GLY A 348 15.90 4.76 23.98
C GLY A 348 15.99 3.36 23.37
N PHE A 349 15.12 3.05 22.41
CA PHE A 349 15.21 1.85 21.57
C PHE A 349 15.85 2.23 20.23
N ASN A 350 17.15 2.58 20.25
CA ASN A 350 17.87 3.10 19.08
C ASN A 350 18.33 1.98 18.12
N PHE A 351 17.38 1.18 17.66
CA PHE A 351 17.54 0.08 16.72
C PHE A 351 16.23 -0.16 15.97
N ASN A 352 16.29 -0.92 14.89
CA ASN A 352 15.11 -1.27 14.12
C ASN A 352 14.79 -2.76 14.32
N LEU A 353 13.50 -3.10 14.26
CA LEU A 353 13.04 -4.47 14.27
C LEU A 353 12.34 -4.77 12.95
N ARG A 354 12.67 -5.90 12.35
CA ARG A 354 12.01 -6.39 11.15
C ARG A 354 11.32 -7.70 11.46
N PHE A 355 10.01 -7.74 11.22
CA PHE A 355 9.14 -8.87 11.51
C PHE A 355 8.81 -9.63 10.23
N TYR A 356 8.80 -10.96 10.32
CA TYR A 356 8.38 -11.87 9.25
C TYR A 356 7.23 -12.76 9.76
N PRO A 357 6.00 -12.22 9.88
CA PRO A 357 4.85 -12.99 10.33
C PRO A 357 4.36 -13.96 9.25
N GLN A 358 4.18 -15.25 9.59
CA GLN A 358 3.59 -16.23 8.66
C GLN A 358 2.18 -15.82 8.20
N THR A 359 1.43 -15.18 9.09
CA THR A 359 0.06 -14.68 8.84
C THR A 359 0.03 -13.46 7.93
N LYS A 360 1.20 -12.85 7.64
CA LYS A 360 1.34 -11.67 6.79
C LYS A 360 0.54 -10.47 7.27
N ALA A 361 0.29 -10.40 8.58
CA ALA A 361 -0.51 -9.36 9.18
C ALA A 361 0.13 -8.87 10.47
N LEU A 362 0.04 -7.57 10.68
CA LEU A 362 0.21 -6.93 11.98
C LEU A 362 -0.97 -6.01 12.22
N GLN A 363 -1.66 -6.23 13.32
CA GLN A 363 -2.80 -5.46 13.78
C GLN A 363 -2.47 -4.83 15.14
N PRO A 364 -2.12 -3.53 15.16
CA PRO A 364 -1.93 -2.79 16.39
C PRO A 364 -3.28 -2.58 17.11
N GLU A 365 -3.33 -2.87 18.40
CA GLU A 365 -4.51 -2.62 19.25
C GLU A 365 -4.08 -1.90 20.52
N THR A 366 -4.65 -0.72 20.77
CA THR A 366 -4.28 0.12 21.91
C THR A 366 -5.23 -0.07 23.08
N GLY A 367 -4.65 -0.28 24.25
CA GLY A 367 -5.31 -0.15 25.54
C GLY A 367 -5.04 1.21 26.18
N LYS A 368 -5.28 1.32 27.49
CA LYS A 368 -4.90 2.52 28.27
C LYS A 368 -3.37 2.64 28.40
N ASP A 369 -2.73 1.54 28.79
CA ASP A 369 -1.30 1.46 29.13
C ASP A 369 -0.55 0.37 28.34
N TYR A 370 -1.17 -0.18 27.29
CA TYR A 370 -0.58 -1.24 26.47
C TYR A 370 -0.82 -1.04 24.97
N LEU A 371 0.10 -1.55 24.14
CA LEU A 371 -0.06 -1.67 22.69
C LEU A 371 0.18 -3.13 22.30
N ASN A 372 -0.90 -3.81 21.94
CA ASN A 372 -0.87 -5.18 21.45
C ASN A 372 -0.50 -5.17 19.98
N MET A 373 0.66 -5.75 19.67
CA MET A 373 1.07 -6.09 18.31
C MET A 373 0.55 -7.49 18.00
N ASN A 374 -0.63 -7.58 17.40
CA ASN A 374 -1.22 -8.85 17.00
C ASN A 374 -0.67 -9.26 15.62
N PHE A 375 0.16 -10.30 15.56
CA PHE A 375 0.71 -10.82 14.29
C PHE A 375 -0.26 -11.79 13.62
N PHE A 376 -1.51 -11.37 13.48
CA PHE A 376 -2.62 -12.04 12.80
C PHE A 376 -3.77 -11.03 12.63
N ASN A 377 -4.73 -11.35 11.77
CA ASN A 377 -5.93 -10.53 11.59
C ASN A 377 -7.10 -11.15 12.35
N ARG A 378 -7.70 -10.40 13.28
CA ARG A 378 -8.82 -10.90 14.10
C ARG A 378 -10.13 -11.10 13.34
N TYR A 379 -10.35 -10.36 12.24
CA TYR A 379 -11.65 -10.28 11.59
C TYR A 379 -11.72 -10.94 10.21
N PHE A 380 -10.58 -11.08 9.56
CA PHE A 380 -10.44 -11.72 8.26
C PHE A 380 -9.57 -12.99 8.35
N GLY A 381 -9.41 -13.52 9.57
CA GLY A 381 -8.78 -14.81 9.80
C GLY A 381 -9.57 -15.92 9.09
N TYR A 382 -8.87 -16.80 8.42
CA TYR A 382 -9.48 -18.00 7.85
C TYR A 382 -9.65 -19.02 8.97
N PRO A 383 -10.88 -19.49 9.25
CA PRO A 383 -11.08 -20.38 10.35
C PRO A 383 -10.39 -21.73 10.10
N THR A 384 -9.47 -22.10 10.98
CA THR A 384 -8.73 -23.37 10.89
C THR A 384 -9.49 -24.45 11.64
N HIS A 385 -9.71 -25.60 10.98
CA HIS A 385 -10.39 -26.75 11.58
C HIS A 385 -9.38 -27.85 11.96
N LEU A 386 -9.42 -28.29 13.22
CA LEU A 386 -8.50 -29.31 13.74
C LEU A 386 -9.26 -30.48 14.36
N ASN A 387 -8.79 -31.68 14.02
CA ASN A 387 -9.20 -32.93 14.65
C ASN A 387 -8.10 -33.46 15.56
N THR A 388 -8.41 -34.43 16.43
CA THR A 388 -7.46 -34.99 17.38
C THR A 388 -6.15 -35.39 16.70
N GLY A 389 -5.02 -34.93 17.23
CA GLY A 389 -3.68 -35.18 16.71
C GLY A 389 -3.23 -34.23 15.59
N ASN A 390 -4.14 -33.45 14.99
CA ASN A 390 -3.75 -32.42 14.02
C ASN A 390 -2.97 -31.30 14.70
N THR A 391 -1.99 -30.76 13.99
CA THR A 391 -1.16 -29.64 14.44
C THR A 391 -1.21 -28.49 13.46
N ILE A 392 -1.12 -27.26 13.97
CA ILE A 392 -0.75 -26.07 13.19
C ILE A 392 0.46 -25.40 13.78
N SER A 393 1.28 -24.79 12.94
CA SER A 393 2.41 -23.98 13.39
C SER A 393 2.26 -22.56 12.87
N HIS A 394 2.56 -21.60 13.74
CA HIS A 394 2.65 -20.17 13.44
C HIS A 394 4.06 -19.67 13.73
N THR A 395 4.70 -19.07 12.73
CA THR A 395 6.05 -18.50 12.89
C THR A 395 6.04 -16.97 12.90
N LEU A 396 6.96 -16.40 13.68
CA LEU A 396 7.25 -14.97 13.71
C LEU A 396 8.75 -14.74 13.87
N ASP A 397 9.46 -14.73 12.77
CA ASP A 397 10.89 -14.40 12.84
C ASP A 397 11.07 -12.90 13.04
N ILE A 398 12.02 -12.54 13.91
CA ILE A 398 12.36 -11.15 14.23
C ILE A 398 13.85 -10.94 13.96
N GLU A 399 14.17 -9.98 13.11
CA GLU A 399 15.53 -9.55 12.82
C GLU A 399 15.82 -8.20 13.50
N LEU A 400 16.92 -8.14 14.25
CA LEU A 400 17.43 -6.92 14.86
C LEU A 400 18.37 -6.21 13.87
N LEU A 401 18.07 -4.95 13.61
CA LEU A 401 18.78 -4.11 12.65
C LEU A 401 19.35 -2.87 13.37
N PRO A 402 20.52 -2.36 12.93
CA PRO A 402 20.99 -1.04 13.37
C PRO A 402 19.96 0.05 13.09
N SER A 403 19.98 1.13 13.87
CA SER A 403 19.11 2.27 13.64
C SER A 403 19.37 2.91 12.27
N ALA A 404 18.33 2.98 11.45
CA ALA A 404 18.32 3.63 10.15
C ALA A 404 16.90 4.10 9.80
N ASP A 405 16.77 5.01 8.83
CA ASP A 405 15.47 5.37 8.27
C ASP A 405 14.89 4.17 7.51
N ILE A 406 13.73 3.66 7.96
CA ILE A 406 13.07 2.51 7.33
C ILE A 406 12.12 2.91 6.19
N THR A 407 11.94 4.21 5.93
CA THR A 407 11.05 4.63 4.85
C THR A 407 11.60 4.13 3.50
N PRO A 408 10.75 3.54 2.64
CA PRO A 408 11.18 3.00 1.35
C PRO A 408 11.95 4.02 0.52
N ALA A 409 12.97 3.56 -0.19
CA ALA A 409 13.79 4.41 -1.07
C ALA A 409 12.99 4.99 -2.25
N THR A 410 11.82 4.42 -2.55
CA THR A 410 10.87 4.93 -3.53
C THR A 410 10.11 6.15 -3.02
N TYR A 411 9.96 6.36 -1.71
CA TYR A 411 9.21 7.52 -1.22
C TYR A 411 9.83 8.82 -1.70
N THR A 412 9.01 9.61 -2.40
CA THR A 412 9.36 10.98 -2.75
C THR A 412 9.61 11.80 -1.50
N LYS A 413 10.73 12.54 -1.47
CA LYS A 413 11.17 13.35 -0.32
C LYS A 413 11.63 14.74 -0.74
N TYR A 414 11.30 15.73 0.09
CA TYR A 414 11.87 17.07 0.03
C TYR A 414 13.19 17.12 0.81
N GLU A 415 14.24 17.64 0.19
CA GLU A 415 15.60 17.77 0.75
C GLU A 415 16.11 19.21 0.65
N GLY A 416 17.13 19.55 1.46
CA GLY A 416 17.65 20.91 1.53
C GLY A 416 16.70 21.88 2.25
N GLY A 417 16.88 23.18 2.01
CA GLY A 417 16.07 24.22 2.64
C GLY A 417 16.26 24.31 4.16
N ASP A 418 15.20 24.69 4.86
CA ASP A 418 15.12 24.65 6.33
C ASP A 418 14.81 23.21 6.79
N PRO A 419 15.74 22.51 7.47
CA PRO A 419 15.56 21.11 7.84
C PRO A 419 14.37 20.85 8.78
N ALA A 420 14.00 21.82 9.61
CA ALA A 420 12.85 21.66 10.51
C ALA A 420 11.54 21.64 9.71
N VAL A 421 11.44 22.51 8.70
CA VAL A 421 10.28 22.56 7.80
C VAL A 421 10.23 21.35 6.89
N THR A 422 11.33 21.01 6.20
CA THR A 422 11.33 19.88 5.26
C THR A 422 11.11 18.54 5.94
N SER A 423 11.66 18.33 7.15
CA SER A 423 11.37 17.13 7.95
C SER A 423 9.88 17.02 8.34
N GLY A 424 9.28 18.13 8.79
CA GLY A 424 7.84 18.17 9.12
C GLY A 424 6.95 17.93 7.90
N VAL A 425 7.26 18.56 6.77
CA VAL A 425 6.52 18.37 5.50
C VAL A 425 6.63 16.94 4.99
N ASN A 426 7.82 16.33 5.02
CA ASN A 426 7.99 14.92 4.65
C ASN A 426 7.18 14.00 5.58
N THR A 427 7.09 14.34 6.87
CA THR A 427 6.28 13.56 7.82
C THR A 427 4.79 13.69 7.52
N ILE A 428 4.29 14.90 7.24
CA ILE A 428 2.91 15.12 6.77
C ILE A 428 2.65 14.31 5.50
N TYR A 429 3.56 14.38 4.53
CA TYR A 429 3.43 13.69 3.26
C TYR A 429 3.36 12.17 3.46
N ASN A 430 4.25 11.61 4.27
CA ASN A 430 4.26 10.18 4.56
C ASN A 430 3.00 9.73 5.29
N GLU A 431 2.55 10.47 6.31
CA GLU A 431 1.38 10.08 7.10
C GLU A 431 0.06 10.24 6.34
N ARG A 432 -0.04 11.19 5.42
CA ARG A 432 -1.28 11.45 4.68
C ARG A 432 -1.34 10.74 3.33
N ASN A 433 -0.21 10.56 2.64
CA ASN A 433 -0.17 9.82 1.37
C ASN A 433 0.23 8.36 1.54
N TYR A 434 1.27 8.04 2.30
CA TYR A 434 1.65 6.63 2.47
C TYR A 434 0.94 5.97 3.66
N GLY A 435 0.23 6.76 4.48
CA GLY A 435 -0.60 6.26 5.57
C GLY A 435 -1.88 5.55 5.11
N TRP A 436 -2.32 5.76 3.88
CA TRP A 436 -3.51 5.09 3.34
C TRP A 436 -3.24 4.62 1.93
N VAL A 437 -3.64 3.38 1.64
CA VAL A 437 -3.68 2.90 0.26
C VAL A 437 -4.77 3.69 -0.46
N PRO A 438 -4.48 4.32 -1.60
CA PRO A 438 -5.52 4.95 -2.39
C PRO A 438 -6.53 3.87 -2.80
N GLY A 439 -7.77 4.04 -2.36
CA GLY A 439 -8.86 3.14 -2.67
C GLY A 439 -10.14 3.97 -2.71
N GLY A 440 -10.63 4.24 -3.91
CA GLY A 440 -11.87 4.99 -4.07
C GLY A 440 -12.24 5.16 -5.53
N VAL A 441 -13.32 4.50 -5.95
CA VAL A 441 -14.00 4.74 -7.23
C VAL A 441 -14.88 6.01 -7.19
N ASN A 442 -14.68 6.87 -6.20
CA ASN A 442 -15.48 8.07 -5.98
C ASN A 442 -14.86 9.25 -6.73
N PRO A 443 -15.51 9.74 -7.80
CA PRO A 443 -14.88 10.71 -8.69
C PRO A 443 -14.59 12.06 -8.01
N ASP A 444 -15.34 12.45 -6.98
CA ASP A 444 -15.15 13.74 -6.31
C ASP A 444 -13.76 13.90 -5.67
N TRP A 445 -13.13 12.82 -5.19
CA TRP A 445 -11.79 12.86 -4.60
C TRP A 445 -10.66 12.73 -5.62
N TYR A 446 -10.99 12.37 -6.86
CA TYR A 446 -10.02 11.85 -7.82
C TYR A 446 -9.00 12.91 -8.26
N GLU A 447 -9.43 14.18 -8.39
CA GLU A 447 -8.51 15.28 -8.70
C GLU A 447 -7.45 15.46 -7.60
N TRP A 448 -7.86 15.50 -6.34
CA TRP A 448 -6.95 15.67 -5.22
C TRP A 448 -6.00 14.48 -5.06
N GLN A 449 -6.49 13.26 -5.20
CA GLN A 449 -5.63 12.07 -5.16
C GLN A 449 -4.58 12.12 -6.28
N SER A 450 -5.00 12.49 -7.49
CA SER A 450 -4.08 12.58 -8.63
C SER A 450 -3.01 13.67 -8.46
N LEU A 451 -3.36 14.83 -7.87
CA LEU A 451 -2.43 15.91 -7.55
C LEU A 451 -1.36 15.50 -6.56
N GLN A 452 -1.63 14.51 -5.71
CA GLN A 452 -0.70 14.03 -4.70
C GLN A 452 0.22 12.95 -5.25
N ARG A 453 -0.30 12.03 -6.08
CA ARG A 453 0.39 10.75 -6.34
C ARG A 453 0.91 10.54 -7.75
N THR A 454 0.29 11.12 -8.77
CA THR A 454 0.59 10.76 -10.18
C THR A 454 2.01 11.13 -10.63
N TRP A 455 2.67 12.04 -9.92
CA TRP A 455 4.05 12.46 -10.16
C TRP A 455 5.04 11.88 -9.13
N ALA A 456 4.57 11.22 -8.07
CA ALA A 456 5.42 10.65 -7.05
C ALA A 456 5.92 9.26 -7.46
N ASP A 457 7.05 8.83 -6.91
CA ASP A 457 7.55 7.46 -7.02
C ASP A 457 6.79 6.57 -6.01
N ASP A 458 5.48 6.43 -6.26
CA ASP A 458 4.51 5.71 -5.44
C ASP A 458 4.14 4.38 -6.12
N ALA A 459 4.14 3.28 -5.35
CA ALA A 459 3.71 1.96 -5.83
C ALA A 459 2.26 1.97 -6.35
N ASN A 460 1.45 2.93 -5.88
CA ASN A 460 0.06 3.12 -6.28
C ASN A 460 -0.13 4.27 -7.29
N ARG A 461 0.94 4.83 -7.87
CA ARG A 461 0.83 5.89 -8.88
C ARG A 461 -0.12 5.50 -10.01
N ASP A 462 0.04 4.28 -10.52
CA ASP A 462 -0.74 3.75 -11.64
C ASP A 462 -2.10 3.20 -11.21
N GLN A 463 -2.32 3.02 -9.90
CA GLN A 463 -3.62 2.63 -9.35
C GLN A 463 -4.71 3.65 -9.73
N MET A 464 -4.33 4.91 -9.94
CA MET A 464 -5.27 5.95 -10.37
C MET A 464 -5.89 5.65 -11.73
N GLU A 465 -5.13 5.17 -12.72
CA GLU A 465 -5.70 4.78 -14.03
C GLU A 465 -6.67 3.61 -13.87
N TYR A 466 -6.30 2.63 -13.04
CA TYR A 466 -7.17 1.51 -12.71
C TYR A 466 -8.46 1.99 -12.03
N ASP A 467 -8.37 2.82 -11.00
CA ASP A 467 -9.54 3.34 -10.27
C ASP A 467 -10.47 4.13 -11.20
N ALA A 468 -9.91 4.94 -12.10
CA ALA A 468 -10.70 5.59 -13.15
C ALA A 468 -11.39 4.57 -14.05
N SER A 469 -10.74 3.47 -14.45
CA SER A 469 -11.38 2.42 -15.27
C SER A 469 -12.58 1.77 -14.58
N GLN A 470 -12.61 1.77 -13.24
CA GLN A 470 -13.71 1.24 -12.44
C GLN A 470 -14.85 2.25 -12.22
N MET A 471 -14.62 3.55 -12.43
CA MET A 471 -15.69 4.56 -12.32
C MET A 471 -16.74 4.37 -13.42
N LYS A 472 -18.00 4.23 -13.02
CA LYS A 472 -19.07 4.02 -13.99
C LYS A 472 -19.44 5.30 -14.73
N GLN A 473 -19.63 5.18 -16.04
CA GLN A 473 -20.10 6.27 -16.89
C GLN A 473 -21.39 5.83 -17.61
N GLY A 474 -22.44 6.63 -17.49
CA GLY A 474 -23.69 6.42 -18.22
C GLY A 474 -23.53 6.68 -19.73
N ALA A 475 -24.47 6.17 -20.53
CA ALA A 475 -24.47 6.36 -21.98
C ALA A 475 -24.56 7.84 -22.42
N ASN A 476 -25.08 8.70 -21.55
CA ASN A 476 -25.12 10.16 -21.75
C ASN A 476 -23.79 10.87 -21.43
N GLY A 477 -22.76 10.14 -20.99
CA GLY A 477 -21.46 10.68 -20.61
C GLY A 477 -21.34 11.06 -19.12
N TYR A 478 -22.41 11.02 -18.34
CA TYR A 478 -22.37 11.33 -16.90
C TYR A 478 -21.55 10.28 -16.14
N VAL A 479 -20.60 10.75 -15.33
CA VAL A 479 -19.84 9.90 -14.41
C VAL A 479 -20.61 9.76 -13.10
N TYR A 480 -20.82 8.53 -12.65
CA TYR A 480 -21.64 8.22 -11.49
C TYR A 480 -20.99 8.73 -10.19
N THR A 481 -21.81 9.28 -9.29
CA THR A 481 -21.34 9.88 -8.04
C THR A 481 -20.76 8.86 -7.05
N TRP A 482 -21.33 7.66 -6.93
CA TRP A 482 -20.91 6.70 -5.90
C TRP A 482 -20.85 5.27 -6.42
N GLY A 483 -19.65 4.81 -6.76
CA GLY A 483 -19.42 3.46 -7.30
C GLY A 483 -20.33 3.15 -8.49
N ASP A 484 -21.21 2.17 -8.33
CA ASP A 484 -22.17 1.75 -9.35
C ASP A 484 -23.49 2.54 -9.37
N SER A 485 -23.66 3.51 -8.45
CA SER A 485 -24.85 4.35 -8.30
C SER A 485 -24.66 5.73 -8.94
N PRO A 486 -25.62 6.21 -9.77
CA PRO A 486 -25.57 7.57 -10.32
C PRO A 486 -25.46 8.64 -9.25
N GLY A 487 -26.19 8.50 -8.14
CA GLY A 487 -26.25 9.47 -7.05
C GLY A 487 -25.53 9.01 -5.79
N TRP A 488 -25.26 9.95 -4.89
CA TRP A 488 -24.74 9.72 -3.55
C TRP A 488 -25.69 8.81 -2.74
N PRO A 489 -25.18 7.94 -1.84
CA PRO A 489 -26.02 6.98 -1.11
C PRO A 489 -27.03 7.60 -0.13
N PHE A 490 -26.99 8.92 0.07
CA PHE A 490 -28.01 9.65 0.80
C PHE A 490 -28.23 11.07 0.23
N PRO A 491 -29.42 11.66 0.34
CA PRO A 491 -30.67 10.99 0.70
C PRO A 491 -31.10 10.02 -0.43
N THR A 492 -31.85 8.96 -0.10
CA THR A 492 -32.25 7.93 -1.08
C THR A 492 -33.59 8.22 -1.77
N ASP A 493 -34.33 9.24 -1.31
CA ASP A 493 -35.65 9.63 -1.80
C ASP A 493 -35.62 10.74 -2.86
N VAL A 494 -34.44 11.24 -3.22
CA VAL A 494 -34.23 12.33 -4.18
C VAL A 494 -33.08 12.01 -5.13
N ASP A 495 -32.97 12.81 -6.19
CA ASP A 495 -31.82 12.79 -7.08
C ASP A 495 -30.62 13.43 -6.36
N SER A 496 -29.64 12.62 -5.98
CA SER A 496 -28.41 12.98 -5.26
C SER A 496 -27.17 13.03 -6.17
N ASN A 497 -27.37 13.31 -7.46
CA ASN A 497 -26.28 13.34 -8.45
C ASN A 497 -25.40 14.60 -8.30
N HIS A 498 -24.09 14.41 -8.39
CA HIS A 498 -23.13 15.51 -8.48
C HIS A 498 -22.91 15.87 -9.96
N TYR A 499 -23.83 16.67 -10.50
CA TYR A 499 -23.97 16.94 -11.94
C TYR A 499 -22.72 17.51 -12.63
N ILE A 500 -21.82 18.20 -11.90
CA ILE A 500 -20.63 18.84 -12.47
C ILE A 500 -19.34 18.18 -11.98
N THR A 501 -19.12 18.15 -10.66
CA THR A 501 -17.81 17.78 -10.10
C THR A 501 -17.34 16.39 -10.46
N THR A 502 -18.21 15.39 -10.51
CA THR A 502 -17.81 13.99 -10.81
C THR A 502 -17.23 13.84 -12.22
N SER A 503 -17.92 14.39 -13.22
CA SER A 503 -17.49 14.34 -14.62
C SER A 503 -16.28 15.25 -14.86
N ALA A 504 -16.23 16.41 -14.19
CA ALA A 504 -15.06 17.28 -14.21
C ALA A 504 -13.85 16.59 -13.58
N ASN A 505 -14.02 15.87 -12.47
CA ASN A 505 -12.92 15.27 -11.73
C ASN A 505 -12.37 14.00 -12.37
N LEU A 506 -13.18 13.23 -13.11
CA LEU A 506 -12.66 12.21 -14.01
C LEU A 506 -11.66 12.81 -15.00
N ILE A 507 -12.01 13.93 -15.64
CA ILE A 507 -11.14 14.62 -16.60
C ILE A 507 -9.89 15.17 -15.91
N ASN A 508 -10.09 15.86 -14.78
CA ASN A 508 -9.01 16.49 -14.04
C ASN A 508 -7.98 15.48 -13.54
N GLY A 509 -8.44 14.35 -12.98
CA GLY A 509 -7.57 13.32 -12.43
C GLY A 509 -6.82 12.53 -13.50
N LEU A 510 -7.52 12.09 -14.57
CA LEU A 510 -6.87 11.39 -15.68
C LEU A 510 -5.91 12.30 -16.45
N TYR A 511 -6.21 13.59 -16.58
CA TYR A 511 -5.27 14.56 -17.14
C TYR A 511 -3.95 14.58 -16.35
N ASN A 512 -4.03 14.68 -15.02
CA ASN A 512 -2.82 14.71 -14.18
C ASN A 512 -2.01 13.41 -14.34
N HIS A 513 -2.68 12.25 -14.41
CA HIS A 513 -2.02 10.97 -14.71
C HIS A 513 -1.31 11.00 -16.07
N ILE A 514 -2.02 11.35 -17.14
CA ILE A 514 -1.49 11.33 -18.51
C ILE A 514 -0.31 12.29 -18.68
N ILE A 515 -0.42 13.52 -18.17
CA ILE A 515 0.62 14.54 -18.31
C ILE A 515 1.87 14.19 -17.51
N ASN A 516 1.73 13.60 -16.31
CA ASN A 516 2.89 13.19 -15.51
C ASN A 516 3.52 11.89 -16.03
N SER A 517 2.72 10.90 -16.40
CA SER A 517 3.22 9.59 -16.85
C SER A 517 3.71 9.58 -18.29
N GLY A 518 3.18 10.45 -19.16
CA GLY A 518 3.41 10.37 -20.60
C GLY A 518 2.74 9.15 -21.26
N ASP A 519 1.80 8.51 -20.58
CA ASP A 519 1.15 7.29 -21.03
C ASP A 519 0.14 7.58 -22.16
N LEU A 520 0.66 7.58 -23.39
CA LEU A 520 -0.15 7.79 -24.59
C LEU A 520 -1.13 6.64 -24.85
N ASN A 521 -0.92 5.46 -24.27
CA ASN A 521 -1.89 4.37 -24.38
C ASN A 521 -3.08 4.58 -23.44
N ALA A 522 -2.83 5.07 -22.21
CA ALA A 522 -3.87 5.49 -21.29
C ALA A 522 -4.70 6.62 -21.91
N LEU A 523 -4.04 7.60 -22.54
CA LEU A 523 -4.71 8.66 -23.30
C LEU A 523 -5.55 8.08 -24.45
N LYS A 524 -4.98 7.20 -25.28
CA LYS A 524 -5.69 6.55 -26.40
C LYS A 524 -6.95 5.82 -25.95
N TYR A 525 -6.87 5.12 -24.83
CA TYR A 525 -8.00 4.35 -24.30
C TYR A 525 -9.08 5.23 -23.68
N ASN A 526 -8.69 6.31 -23.01
CA ASN A 526 -9.63 7.14 -22.26
C ASN A 526 -10.14 8.36 -23.04
N ILE A 527 -9.50 8.77 -24.14
CA ILE A 527 -9.83 10.05 -24.81
C ILE A 527 -11.31 10.16 -25.19
N ASP A 528 -11.94 9.10 -25.70
CA ASP A 528 -13.35 9.12 -26.08
C ASP A 528 -14.27 9.15 -24.86
N ARG A 529 -13.88 8.46 -23.78
CA ARG A 529 -14.57 8.51 -22.49
C ARG A 529 -14.53 9.92 -21.89
N LEU A 530 -13.38 10.59 -21.98
CA LEU A 530 -13.17 11.97 -21.54
C LEU A 530 -13.96 12.95 -22.41
N ARG A 531 -14.01 12.74 -23.74
CA ARG A 531 -14.87 13.50 -24.66
C ARG A 531 -16.35 13.35 -24.32
N ASN A 532 -16.79 12.14 -23.97
CA ASN A 532 -18.16 11.89 -23.55
C ASN A 532 -18.48 12.61 -22.23
N ALA A 533 -17.58 12.57 -21.25
CA ALA A 533 -17.72 13.33 -19.99
C ALA A 533 -17.78 14.84 -20.24
N MET A 534 -16.91 15.38 -21.10
CA MET A 534 -16.94 16.79 -21.46
C MET A 534 -18.20 17.16 -22.24
N THR A 535 -18.67 16.28 -23.14
CA THR A 535 -19.93 16.48 -23.87
C THR A 535 -21.09 16.56 -22.90
N TYR A 536 -21.15 15.67 -21.91
CA TYR A 536 -22.13 15.73 -20.84
C TYR A 536 -22.02 17.05 -20.04
N LEU A 537 -20.83 17.45 -19.59
CA LEU A 537 -20.64 18.72 -18.88
C LEU A 537 -21.16 19.91 -19.69
N LEU A 538 -20.90 19.94 -20.99
CA LEU A 538 -21.38 21.00 -21.87
C LEU A 538 -22.92 21.02 -22.02
N THR A 539 -23.64 19.93 -21.69
CA THR A 539 -25.11 19.97 -21.57
C THR A 539 -25.58 20.80 -20.37
N GLN A 540 -24.72 20.93 -19.36
CA GLN A 540 -24.97 21.77 -18.18
C GLN A 540 -24.45 23.21 -18.39
N TYR A 541 -23.70 23.47 -19.47
CA TYR A 541 -23.21 24.81 -19.80
C TYR A 541 -24.33 25.66 -20.39
N ASN A 542 -24.67 26.76 -19.73
CA ASN A 542 -25.68 27.68 -20.20
C ASN A 542 -25.05 28.77 -21.07
N ALA A 543 -25.41 28.81 -22.36
CA ALA A 543 -24.82 29.74 -23.32
C ALA A 543 -25.10 31.23 -23.02
N THR A 544 -26.15 31.55 -22.25
CA THR A 544 -26.51 32.92 -21.90
C THR A 544 -25.75 33.42 -20.68
N SER A 545 -25.73 32.63 -19.60
CA SER A 545 -24.98 32.97 -18.39
C SER A 545 -23.48 32.70 -18.53
N LYS A 546 -23.08 31.88 -19.49
CA LYS A 546 -21.70 31.39 -19.69
C LYS A 546 -21.13 30.60 -18.51
N LEU A 547 -22.01 30.05 -17.68
CA LEU A 547 -21.68 29.22 -16.52
C LEU A 547 -22.25 27.81 -16.71
N PHE A 548 -21.67 26.84 -16.02
CA PHE A 548 -22.36 25.59 -15.74
C PHE A 548 -23.49 25.87 -14.73
N ILE A 549 -24.72 25.51 -15.09
CA ILE A 549 -25.92 25.70 -14.27
C ILE A 549 -26.62 24.36 -14.08
N ILE A 550 -26.85 23.97 -12.82
CA ILE A 550 -27.63 22.79 -12.48
C ILE A 550 -29.11 23.17 -12.53
N THR A 551 -29.86 22.51 -13.41
CA THR A 551 -31.30 22.82 -13.62
C THR A 551 -32.24 21.88 -12.89
N ASN A 552 -31.72 20.81 -12.29
CA ASN A 552 -32.50 19.87 -11.51
C ASN A 552 -33.12 20.56 -10.27
N ALA A 553 -34.42 20.32 -10.04
CA ALA A 553 -35.17 20.96 -8.97
C ALA A 553 -34.68 20.61 -7.56
N TYR A 554 -34.03 19.45 -7.36
CA TYR A 554 -33.44 19.05 -6.07
C TYR A 554 -32.12 19.76 -5.75
N HIS A 555 -31.46 20.34 -6.76
CA HIS A 555 -30.19 21.07 -6.66
C HIS A 555 -30.38 22.55 -7.02
N ASN A 556 -31.42 23.18 -6.48
CA ASN A 556 -31.81 24.54 -6.84
C ASN A 556 -31.11 25.65 -6.02
N GLY A 557 -30.25 25.28 -5.07
CA GLY A 557 -29.46 26.22 -4.27
C GLY A 557 -30.16 26.78 -3.03
N THR A 558 -31.45 26.48 -2.82
CA THR A 558 -32.23 26.97 -1.66
C THR A 558 -31.98 26.11 -0.41
N SER A 559 -32.47 26.52 0.76
CA SER A 559 -32.39 25.71 2.00
C SER A 559 -33.26 24.44 1.99
N ALA A 560 -34.09 24.26 0.95
CA ALA A 560 -34.84 23.03 0.66
C ALA A 560 -34.12 22.12 -0.35
N SER A 561 -32.98 22.55 -0.89
CA SER A 561 -32.12 21.80 -1.82
C SER A 561 -31.27 20.78 -1.07
N ILE A 562 -30.67 19.85 -1.81
CA ILE A 562 -29.55 19.03 -1.34
C ILE A 562 -28.22 19.55 -1.92
N GLY A 563 -27.10 19.00 -1.46
CA GLY A 563 -25.76 19.32 -1.97
C GLY A 563 -25.49 18.72 -3.34
N SER A 564 -24.63 19.37 -4.13
CA SER A 564 -24.29 18.95 -5.50
C SER A 564 -22.80 18.59 -5.70
N ASN A 565 -22.00 18.63 -4.63
CA ASN A 565 -20.55 18.48 -4.66
C ASN A 565 -20.01 17.99 -3.30
N TYR A 566 -18.68 17.96 -3.13
CA TYR A 566 -17.98 17.51 -1.93
C TYR A 566 -18.46 18.15 -0.61
N TRP A 567 -18.94 19.40 -0.65
CA TRP A 567 -19.52 20.08 0.52
C TRP A 567 -20.99 19.65 0.72
N ASP A 568 -21.16 18.35 0.91
CA ASP A 568 -22.38 17.55 0.97
C ASP A 568 -23.55 18.15 1.75
N ILE A 569 -23.31 18.71 2.93
CA ILE A 569 -24.36 19.28 3.80
C ILE A 569 -24.65 20.77 3.57
N LEU A 570 -23.95 21.40 2.61
CA LEU A 570 -24.29 22.73 2.10
C LEU A 570 -25.10 22.61 0.80
N PRO A 571 -26.26 23.29 0.67
CA PRO A 571 -27.12 23.18 -0.51
C PRO A 571 -26.60 23.88 -1.77
N PHE A 572 -25.33 23.66 -2.17
CA PHE A 572 -24.82 24.13 -3.46
C PHE A 572 -25.71 23.62 -4.61
N GLY A 573 -26.00 24.50 -5.57
CA GLY A 573 -26.93 24.20 -6.65
C GLY A 573 -27.28 25.43 -7.48
N HIS A 574 -27.96 25.22 -8.61
CA HIS A 574 -28.22 26.25 -9.62
C HIS A 574 -26.93 26.91 -10.14
N LYS A 575 -26.53 28.07 -9.60
CA LYS A 575 -25.25 28.73 -9.88
C LYS A 575 -24.32 28.57 -8.68
N SER A 576 -23.55 27.50 -8.69
CA SER A 576 -22.55 27.18 -7.68
C SER A 576 -21.18 27.69 -8.11
N ALA A 577 -20.53 28.50 -7.27
CA ALA A 577 -19.17 28.96 -7.52
C ALA A 577 -18.20 27.76 -7.47
N TYR A 578 -18.34 26.89 -6.47
CA TYR A 578 -17.47 25.73 -6.29
C TYR A 578 -17.48 24.79 -7.50
N ASP A 579 -18.67 24.41 -7.99
CA ASP A 579 -18.81 23.54 -9.17
C ASP A 579 -18.18 24.15 -10.43
N ASN A 580 -18.32 25.46 -10.62
CA ASN A 580 -17.75 26.15 -11.77
C ASN A 580 -16.21 26.27 -11.71
N ILE A 581 -15.58 26.20 -10.53
CA ILE A 581 -14.11 26.09 -10.42
C ILE A 581 -13.64 24.80 -11.09
N TYR A 582 -14.20 23.66 -10.71
CA TYR A 582 -13.81 22.36 -11.26
C TYR A 582 -14.19 22.23 -12.74
N GLY A 583 -15.33 22.78 -13.15
CA GLY A 583 -15.71 22.87 -14.56
C GLY A 583 -14.74 23.70 -15.40
N TYR A 584 -14.27 24.84 -14.89
CA TYR A 584 -13.24 25.67 -15.54
C TYR A 584 -11.94 24.90 -15.77
N VAL A 585 -11.47 24.21 -14.73
CA VAL A 585 -10.23 23.44 -14.79
C VAL A 585 -10.37 22.27 -15.77
N ALA A 586 -11.51 21.58 -15.78
CA ALA A 586 -11.79 20.49 -16.71
C ALA A 586 -11.82 20.97 -18.18
N LEU A 587 -12.38 22.15 -18.46
CA LEU A 587 -12.36 22.74 -19.81
C LEU A 587 -10.93 23.00 -20.29
N ARG A 588 -10.06 23.57 -19.45
CA ARG A 588 -8.64 23.82 -19.78
C ARG A 588 -7.88 22.53 -20.02
N ARG A 589 -7.97 21.58 -19.08
CA ARG A 589 -7.28 20.29 -19.15
C ARG A 589 -7.73 19.46 -20.35
N MET A 590 -9.04 19.43 -20.65
CA MET A 590 -9.54 18.76 -21.85
C MET A 590 -9.07 19.46 -23.13
N ALA A 591 -9.00 20.79 -23.14
CA ALA A 591 -8.46 21.53 -24.29
C ALA A 591 -7.01 21.15 -24.59
N GLU A 592 -6.20 20.91 -23.56
CA GLU A 592 -4.83 20.44 -23.70
C GLU A 592 -4.76 19.01 -24.24
N LEU A 593 -5.58 18.08 -23.73
CA LEU A 593 -5.64 16.72 -24.28
C LEU A 593 -6.08 16.72 -25.75
N GLU A 594 -7.06 17.55 -26.13
CA GLU A 594 -7.48 17.69 -27.52
C GLU A 594 -6.36 18.26 -28.40
N TYR A 595 -5.58 19.23 -27.90
CA TYR A 595 -4.39 19.71 -28.60
C TYR A 595 -3.37 18.60 -28.79
N MET A 596 -3.06 17.85 -27.72
CA MET A 596 -2.12 16.75 -27.74
C MET A 596 -2.51 15.68 -28.75
N VAL A 597 -3.80 15.44 -29.03
CA VAL A 597 -4.24 14.47 -30.05
C VAL A 597 -4.46 15.11 -31.44
N GLY A 598 -3.99 16.34 -31.65
CA GLY A 598 -4.04 17.07 -32.92
C GLY A 598 -5.39 17.74 -33.23
N ASN A 599 -6.34 17.71 -32.31
CA ASN A 599 -7.66 18.34 -32.46
C ASN A 599 -7.65 19.81 -31.99
N THR A 600 -6.85 20.62 -32.68
CA THR A 600 -6.64 22.04 -32.33
C THR A 600 -7.92 22.86 -32.36
N ALA A 601 -8.86 22.55 -33.26
CA ALA A 601 -10.15 23.24 -33.34
C ALA A 601 -10.98 23.03 -32.06
N ARG A 602 -11.07 21.78 -31.58
CA ARG A 602 -11.77 21.49 -30.31
C ARG A 602 -11.02 22.09 -29.12
N SER A 603 -9.70 22.05 -29.13
CA SER A 603 -8.88 22.71 -28.11
C SER A 603 -9.20 24.21 -28.01
N THR A 604 -9.22 24.93 -29.13
CA THR A 604 -9.59 26.35 -29.18
C THR A 604 -11.03 26.58 -28.69
N GLN A 605 -11.98 25.72 -29.07
CA GLN A 605 -13.36 25.84 -28.62
C GLN A 605 -13.50 25.69 -27.10
N LEU A 606 -12.87 24.67 -26.52
CA LEU A 606 -12.90 24.42 -25.08
C LEU A 606 -12.20 25.54 -24.28
N ASN A 607 -11.10 26.07 -24.82
CA ASN A 607 -10.47 27.26 -24.26
C ASN A 607 -11.39 28.48 -24.31
N GLY A 608 -12.13 28.68 -25.40
CA GLY A 608 -13.14 29.74 -25.49
C GLY A 608 -14.24 29.63 -24.43
N TYR A 609 -14.75 28.41 -24.19
CA TYR A 609 -15.69 28.18 -23.08
C TYR A 609 -15.06 28.49 -21.72
N ALA A 610 -13.79 28.12 -21.50
CA ALA A 610 -13.09 28.41 -20.26
C ALA A 610 -12.87 29.93 -20.05
N ASP A 611 -12.54 30.66 -21.11
CA ASP A 611 -12.39 32.13 -21.09
C ASP A 611 -13.72 32.83 -20.79
N ASP A 612 -14.79 32.41 -21.47
CA ASP A 612 -16.17 32.88 -21.24
C ASP A 612 -16.59 32.61 -19.79
N LEU A 613 -16.37 31.38 -19.30
CA LEU A 613 -16.68 30.98 -17.93
C LEU A 613 -15.89 31.81 -16.93
N LYS A 614 -14.59 32.02 -17.11
CA LYS A 614 -13.78 32.84 -16.21
C LYS A 614 -14.33 34.26 -16.12
N THR A 615 -14.69 34.87 -17.25
CA THR A 615 -15.33 36.20 -17.28
C THR A 615 -16.66 36.19 -16.53
N ALA A 616 -17.54 35.22 -16.81
CA ALA A 616 -18.86 35.12 -16.20
C ALA A 616 -18.82 34.78 -14.71
N TYR A 617 -17.84 34.00 -14.29
CA TYR A 617 -17.55 33.70 -12.89
C TYR A 617 -17.20 34.99 -12.15
N ASN A 618 -16.29 35.79 -12.73
CA ASN A 618 -15.88 37.09 -12.20
C ASN A 618 -17.03 38.12 -12.20
N SER A 619 -18.02 38.01 -13.07
CA SER A 619 -19.18 38.93 -13.04
C SER A 619 -20.31 38.46 -12.14
N THR A 620 -20.50 37.14 -11.98
CA THR A 620 -21.65 36.57 -11.28
C THR A 620 -21.38 36.38 -9.80
N PHE A 621 -20.18 35.90 -9.44
CA PHE A 621 -19.87 35.53 -8.06
C PHE A 621 -19.05 36.59 -7.33
N TRP A 622 -18.43 37.53 -8.04
CA TRP A 622 -17.64 38.57 -7.40
C TRP A 622 -18.54 39.54 -6.64
N SER A 623 -18.26 39.71 -5.36
CA SER A 623 -18.80 40.75 -4.50
C SER A 623 -17.94 42.02 -4.65
N THR A 624 -17.76 42.81 -3.59
CA THR A 624 -16.83 43.95 -3.61
C THR A 624 -15.37 43.52 -3.40
N ASN A 625 -15.12 42.41 -2.71
CA ASN A 625 -13.77 42.00 -2.31
C ASN A 625 -13.55 40.49 -2.23
N HIS A 626 -14.55 39.65 -2.54
CA HIS A 626 -14.43 38.19 -2.55
C HIS A 626 -15.47 37.55 -3.48
N TYR A 627 -15.38 36.25 -3.70
CA TYR A 627 -16.43 35.47 -4.37
C TYR A 627 -17.46 34.95 -3.36
N VAL A 628 -18.75 35.15 -3.66
CA VAL A 628 -19.87 34.53 -2.94
C VAL A 628 -19.96 33.04 -3.27
N MET A 629 -20.59 32.25 -2.40
CA MET A 629 -20.60 30.79 -2.54
C MET A 629 -21.58 30.31 -3.61
N ASN A 630 -22.82 30.81 -3.58
CA ASN A 630 -23.89 30.32 -4.46
C ASN A 630 -24.90 31.42 -4.78
N VAL A 631 -25.50 31.36 -5.97
CA VAL A 631 -26.72 32.13 -6.31
C VAL A 631 -27.81 31.12 -6.60
N ASP A 632 -28.84 31.08 -5.75
CA ASP A 632 -29.92 30.10 -5.89
C ASP A 632 -30.87 30.42 -7.06
N VAL A 633 -31.79 29.50 -7.35
CA VAL A 633 -32.74 29.63 -8.47
C VAL A 633 -33.63 30.88 -8.40
N ASN A 634 -33.82 31.44 -7.20
CA ASN A 634 -34.61 32.66 -6.98
C ASN A 634 -33.74 33.93 -7.05
N GLY A 635 -32.45 33.79 -7.36
CA GLY A 635 -31.49 34.89 -7.40
C GLY A 635 -30.97 35.31 -6.02
N VAL A 636 -31.25 34.53 -4.96
CA VAL A 636 -30.74 34.84 -3.62
C VAL A 636 -29.28 34.41 -3.54
N VAL A 637 -28.42 35.36 -3.17
CA VAL A 637 -27.01 35.11 -2.88
C VAL A 637 -26.89 34.39 -1.53
N ARG A 638 -26.19 33.25 -1.52
CA ARG A 638 -25.83 32.50 -0.32
C ARG A 638 -24.34 32.69 -0.10
N ASP A 639 -24.00 33.35 1.01
CA ASP A 639 -22.62 33.68 1.30
C ASP A 639 -22.36 33.73 2.81
N TYR A 640 -21.55 32.78 3.26
CA TYR A 640 -21.07 32.68 4.63
C TYR A 640 -19.56 32.96 4.69
N GLY A 641 -19.03 33.70 3.72
CA GLY A 641 -17.60 33.94 3.56
C GLY A 641 -16.85 32.65 3.26
N GLY A 642 -17.28 31.91 2.23
CA GLY A 642 -16.70 30.62 1.87
C GLY A 642 -15.21 30.73 1.54
N VAL A 643 -14.36 30.36 2.50
CA VAL A 643 -12.91 30.55 2.40
C VAL A 643 -12.32 29.58 1.37
N PHE A 644 -12.77 28.33 1.38
CA PHE A 644 -12.34 27.31 0.42
C PHE A 644 -12.63 27.73 -1.03
N VAL A 645 -13.84 28.26 -1.32
CA VAL A 645 -14.21 28.78 -2.65
C VAL A 645 -13.23 29.85 -3.12
N ASN A 646 -12.89 30.78 -2.24
CA ASN A 646 -12.04 31.92 -2.55
C ASN A 646 -10.57 31.52 -2.77
N LEU A 647 -10.03 30.66 -1.89
CA LEU A 647 -8.66 30.18 -2.01
C LEU A 647 -8.47 29.29 -3.26
N GLU A 648 -9.43 28.41 -3.55
CA GLU A 648 -9.41 27.56 -4.76
C GLU A 648 -9.51 28.40 -6.04
N ALA A 649 -10.37 29.41 -6.07
CA ALA A 649 -10.50 30.31 -7.22
C ALA A 649 -9.20 31.09 -7.49
N ILE A 650 -8.44 31.47 -6.46
CA ILE A 650 -7.10 32.06 -6.64
C ILE A 650 -6.12 31.00 -7.18
N ALA A 651 -6.07 29.83 -6.55
CA ALA A 651 -5.09 28.79 -6.88
C ALA A 651 -5.21 28.30 -8.34
N TYR A 652 -6.44 28.12 -8.81
CA TYR A 652 -6.77 27.74 -10.20
C TYR A 652 -6.80 28.92 -11.18
N GLY A 653 -6.54 30.15 -10.72
CA GLY A 653 -6.33 31.32 -11.58
C GLY A 653 -7.61 31.95 -12.14
N LEU A 654 -8.76 31.77 -11.48
CA LEU A 654 -10.00 32.51 -11.79
C LEU A 654 -9.90 33.97 -11.30
N ALA A 655 -9.22 34.21 -10.18
CA ALA A 655 -8.86 35.55 -9.72
C ALA A 655 -7.58 36.06 -10.40
N ASP A 656 -7.63 37.28 -10.95
CA ASP A 656 -6.41 38.03 -11.27
C ASP A 656 -5.68 38.48 -9.99
N THR A 657 -4.46 39.02 -10.13
CA THR A 657 -3.64 39.48 -8.98
C THR A 657 -4.35 40.51 -8.11
N THR A 658 -5.14 41.42 -8.71
CA THR A 658 -5.87 42.45 -7.97
C THR A 658 -6.96 41.83 -7.10
N LYS A 659 -7.76 40.92 -7.65
CA LYS A 659 -8.78 40.20 -6.90
C LYS A 659 -8.19 39.25 -5.87
N ALA A 660 -7.10 38.56 -6.20
CA ALA A 660 -6.39 37.71 -5.25
C ALA A 660 -5.92 38.52 -4.02
N ASN A 661 -5.34 39.71 -4.23
CA ASN A 661 -4.96 40.60 -3.14
C ASN A 661 -6.17 41.09 -2.34
N ALA A 662 -7.28 41.44 -3.00
CA ALA A 662 -8.52 41.87 -2.34
C ALA A 662 -9.14 40.76 -1.48
N ILE A 663 -9.18 39.53 -2.00
CA ILE A 663 -9.64 38.34 -1.27
C ILE A 663 -8.76 38.10 -0.05
N MET A 664 -7.44 38.05 -0.22
CA MET A 664 -6.54 37.79 0.90
C MET A 664 -6.65 38.88 1.97
N ALA A 665 -6.79 40.15 1.58
CA ALA A 665 -7.06 41.24 2.52
C ALA A 665 -8.41 41.10 3.23
N TYR A 666 -9.47 40.69 2.53
CA TYR A 666 -10.78 40.42 3.11
C TYR A 666 -10.70 39.29 4.15
N LEU A 667 -10.07 38.16 3.81
CA LEU A 667 -9.90 37.01 4.69
C LEU A 667 -9.03 37.35 5.91
N SER A 668 -8.00 38.19 5.76
CA SER A 668 -7.10 38.55 6.87
C SER A 668 -7.65 39.64 7.81
N ASN A 669 -8.49 40.55 7.32
CA ASN A 669 -8.82 41.77 8.06
C ASN A 669 -10.29 41.86 8.50
N THR A 670 -11.15 40.96 8.02
CA THR A 670 -12.58 40.96 8.39
C THR A 670 -12.81 40.11 9.63
N ASN A 671 -13.55 40.63 10.60
CA ASN A 671 -13.97 39.85 11.75
C ASN A 671 -14.93 38.74 11.31
N THR A 672 -14.68 37.52 11.76
CA THR A 672 -15.59 36.39 11.60
C THR A 672 -16.72 36.47 12.63
N SER A 673 -17.67 35.54 12.59
CA SER A 673 -18.71 35.44 13.63
C SER A 673 -18.17 35.08 15.03
N SER A 674 -16.86 34.85 15.19
CA SER A 674 -16.22 34.80 16.52
C SER A 674 -16.01 36.20 17.13
N GLY A 675 -16.13 37.26 16.34
CA GLY A 675 -15.83 38.63 16.73
C GLY A 675 -14.37 39.07 16.51
N THR A 676 -13.52 38.20 15.95
CA THR A 676 -12.11 38.50 15.65
C THR A 676 -11.72 38.12 14.22
N ASN A 677 -10.61 38.64 13.71
CA ASN A 677 -10.07 38.33 12.38
C ASN A 677 -9.27 37.02 12.39
N ASP A 678 -9.96 35.91 12.60
CA ASP A 678 -9.35 34.63 12.93
C ASP A 678 -9.43 33.55 11.83
N VAL A 679 -9.68 33.95 10.58
CA VAL A 679 -9.74 33.02 9.43
C VAL A 679 -8.49 32.14 9.36
N PHE A 680 -7.29 32.72 9.43
CA PHE A 680 -6.03 31.97 9.32
C PHE A 680 -5.42 31.59 10.67
N THR A 681 -5.90 32.16 11.79
CA THR A 681 -5.25 32.02 13.09
C THR A 681 -6.01 31.10 14.06
N ARG A 682 -7.31 30.86 13.87
CA ARG A 682 -8.11 30.02 14.79
C ARG A 682 -7.57 28.61 14.96
N PHE A 683 -7.19 27.95 13.87
CA PHE A 683 -6.77 26.55 13.88
C PHE A 683 -5.26 26.37 13.67
N VAL A 684 -4.52 27.43 13.33
CA VAL A 684 -3.07 27.45 13.02
C VAL A 684 -2.64 26.51 11.89
N PHE A 685 -3.10 25.26 11.80
CA PHE A 685 -2.78 24.32 10.73
C PHE A 685 -3.57 24.58 9.44
N ALA A 686 -4.72 25.24 9.52
CA ALA A 686 -5.59 25.50 8.37
C ALA A 686 -6.48 26.75 8.56
N PRO A 687 -7.00 27.31 7.46
CA PRO A 687 -7.98 28.38 7.53
C PRO A 687 -9.36 27.85 7.97
N ARG A 688 -10.21 28.71 8.52
CA ARG A 688 -11.65 28.40 8.66
C ARG A 688 -12.27 28.07 7.31
N ALA A 689 -13.26 27.19 7.26
CA ALA A 689 -14.01 26.89 6.04
C ALA A 689 -15.01 28.01 5.68
N THR A 690 -15.69 28.57 6.70
CA THR A 690 -16.62 29.69 6.57
C THR A 690 -16.30 30.78 7.60
N MET A 691 -16.56 32.04 7.24
CA MET A 691 -16.30 33.20 8.10
C MET A 691 -17.50 33.56 8.98
N PHE A 692 -18.71 33.32 8.48
CA PHE A 692 -19.94 33.75 9.15
C PHE A 692 -20.81 32.58 9.57
N ASN A 693 -21.55 32.76 10.67
CA ASN A 693 -22.44 31.76 11.22
C ASN A 693 -23.48 31.33 10.20
N ASN A 694 -23.54 30.02 9.94
CA ASN A 694 -24.62 29.36 9.23
C ASN A 694 -25.60 28.80 10.28
N PRO A 695 -26.63 29.58 10.70
CA PRO A 695 -27.49 29.21 11.81
C PRO A 695 -28.37 27.99 11.48
N PRO A 696 -29.19 27.50 12.42
CA PRO A 696 -30.20 26.50 12.13
C PRO A 696 -31.21 27.01 11.08
N LYS A 697 -31.85 26.08 10.37
CA LYS A 697 -32.80 26.40 9.28
C LYS A 697 -33.95 27.29 9.71
N GLY A 698 -34.50 27.05 10.90
CA GLY A 698 -35.58 27.88 11.46
C GLY A 698 -35.21 29.36 11.62
N SER A 699 -33.91 29.67 11.63
CA SER A 699 -33.33 31.01 11.71
C SER A 699 -32.73 31.49 10.38
N GLY A 700 -33.07 30.85 9.26
CA GLY A 700 -32.59 31.22 7.92
C GLY A 700 -31.29 30.54 7.47
N GLY A 701 -30.88 29.45 8.13
CA GLY A 701 -29.71 28.65 7.77
C GLY A 701 -29.75 28.02 6.38
N TRP A 702 -28.56 27.78 5.81
CA TRP A 702 -28.35 27.14 4.52
C TRP A 702 -27.71 25.76 4.70
N TRP A 703 -28.55 24.79 5.03
CA TRP A 703 -28.22 23.37 5.24
C TRP A 703 -29.07 22.50 4.32
N ILE A 704 -28.59 21.32 3.91
CA ILE A 704 -29.37 20.43 3.03
C ILE A 704 -30.73 20.09 3.62
N ARG A 705 -31.74 19.85 2.77
CA ARG A 705 -33.17 19.69 3.15
C ARG A 705 -33.42 18.92 4.44
N ASP A 706 -32.74 17.79 4.64
CA ASP A 706 -32.98 16.85 5.73
C ASP A 706 -31.96 16.95 6.89
N TYR A 707 -31.15 18.02 6.90
CA TYR A 707 -30.17 18.32 7.93
C TYR A 707 -30.45 19.69 8.57
N ASP A 708 -30.45 19.77 9.89
CA ASP A 708 -30.59 21.03 10.63
C ASP A 708 -29.49 21.14 11.69
N SER A 709 -28.47 21.96 11.40
CA SER A 709 -27.37 22.17 12.33
C SER A 709 -27.81 23.10 13.46
N ASN A 710 -28.08 22.52 14.64
CA ASN A 710 -28.39 23.27 15.85
C ASN A 710 -27.15 23.77 16.61
N ASN A 711 -26.00 23.87 15.94
CA ASN A 711 -24.74 24.23 16.58
C ASN A 711 -24.37 25.72 16.45
N SER A 712 -23.55 26.18 17.40
CA SER A 712 -22.98 27.53 17.37
C SER A 712 -21.78 27.60 16.42
N PHE A 713 -21.53 28.77 15.83
CA PHE A 713 -20.35 29.01 15.00
C PHE A 713 -19.05 28.54 15.68
N GLY A 714 -18.30 27.71 14.98
CA GLY A 714 -17.00 27.20 15.41
C GLY A 714 -17.04 26.20 16.57
N SER A 715 -18.17 25.53 16.80
CA SER A 715 -18.33 24.57 17.90
C SER A 715 -18.20 23.09 17.48
N MET A 716 -18.91 22.64 16.43
CA MET A 716 -19.01 21.21 16.12
C MET A 716 -19.06 20.84 14.63
N GLN A 717 -19.18 21.80 13.70
CA GLN A 717 -19.29 21.52 12.26
C GLN A 717 -18.27 22.29 11.45
N ILE A 718 -17.66 21.60 10.48
CA ILE A 718 -16.70 22.18 9.54
C ILE A 718 -17.36 23.32 8.76
N GLN A 719 -18.58 23.12 8.28
CA GLN A 719 -19.36 24.02 7.43
C GLN A 719 -19.86 25.26 8.17
N ASN A 720 -19.76 25.29 9.51
CA ASN A 720 -20.14 26.43 10.35
C ASN A 720 -18.94 26.92 11.19
N GLY A 721 -17.90 27.44 10.53
CA GLY A 721 -16.72 28.01 11.16
C GLY A 721 -15.62 27.03 11.55
N GLY A 722 -15.73 25.75 11.19
CA GLY A 722 -14.66 24.76 11.39
C GLY A 722 -13.59 24.82 10.28
N SER A 723 -12.88 23.73 10.01
CA SER A 723 -11.77 23.72 9.04
C SER A 723 -11.48 22.33 8.45
N ILE A 724 -10.94 22.27 7.22
CA ILE A 724 -10.37 21.05 6.64
C ILE A 724 -8.92 21.30 6.24
N PHE A 725 -8.01 20.40 6.58
CA PHE A 725 -6.57 20.61 6.44
C PHE A 725 -6.13 20.83 4.99
N TYR A 726 -6.77 20.22 3.99
CA TYR A 726 -6.38 20.40 2.60
C TYR A 726 -6.51 21.84 2.12
N THR A 727 -7.41 22.64 2.72
CA THR A 727 -7.59 24.04 2.33
C THR A 727 -6.31 24.86 2.56
N SER A 728 -5.39 24.38 3.41
CA SER A 728 -4.05 24.92 3.58
C SER A 728 -3.17 24.84 2.33
N TYR A 729 -3.35 23.82 1.47
CA TYR A 729 -2.70 23.79 0.16
C TYR A 729 -3.10 25.02 -0.64
N TYR A 730 -4.41 25.26 -0.76
CA TYR A 730 -4.95 26.41 -1.50
C TYR A 730 -4.59 27.75 -0.82
N GLU A 731 -4.49 27.79 0.51
CA GLU A 731 -3.99 28.96 1.24
C GLU A 731 -2.55 29.30 0.84
N LEU A 732 -1.64 28.32 0.90
CA LEU A 732 -0.23 28.52 0.56
C LEU A 732 -0.06 28.94 -0.90
N MET A 733 -0.78 28.27 -1.82
CA MET A 733 -0.82 28.65 -3.24
C MET A 733 -1.34 30.07 -3.44
N SER A 734 -2.37 30.48 -2.68
CA SER A 734 -2.94 31.83 -2.76
C SER A 734 -1.96 32.89 -2.26
N ARG A 735 -1.28 32.67 -1.14
CA ARG A 735 -0.23 33.57 -0.62
C ARG A 735 0.89 33.73 -1.64
N LEU A 736 1.37 32.64 -2.23
CA LEU A 736 2.41 32.67 -3.27
C LEU A 736 2.01 33.49 -4.51
N ARG A 737 0.72 33.56 -4.84
CA ARG A 737 0.17 34.35 -5.96
C ARG A 737 -0.19 35.80 -5.59
N SER A 738 -0.15 36.16 -4.30
CA SER A 738 -0.62 37.47 -3.80
C SER A 738 0.42 38.13 -2.89
N THR A 739 0.45 37.76 -1.61
CA THR A 739 1.30 38.33 -0.55
C THR A 739 2.78 37.94 -0.65
N GLY A 740 3.10 36.90 -1.40
CA GLY A 740 4.47 36.50 -1.76
C GLY A 740 5.06 35.36 -0.91
N ALA A 741 6.23 34.87 -1.33
CA ALA A 741 6.85 33.66 -0.78
C ALA A 741 7.26 33.76 0.70
N ASN A 742 7.64 34.94 1.18
CA ASN A 742 8.00 35.14 2.59
C ASN A 742 6.81 34.94 3.53
N ASP A 743 5.63 35.43 3.13
CA ASP A 743 4.38 35.27 3.89
C ASP A 743 3.90 33.82 3.83
N ALA A 744 3.92 33.20 2.65
CA ALA A 744 3.62 31.78 2.49
C ALA A 744 4.56 30.89 3.33
N TYR A 745 5.85 31.21 3.38
CA TYR A 745 6.83 30.45 4.16
C TYR A 745 6.60 30.57 5.66
N THR A 746 6.36 31.78 6.16
CA THR A 746 6.00 32.01 7.57
C THR A 746 4.75 31.22 7.95
N ARG A 747 3.77 31.18 7.05
CA ARG A 747 2.55 30.40 7.25
C ARG A 747 2.84 28.89 7.28
N LEU A 748 3.65 28.37 6.37
CA LEU A 748 4.07 26.97 6.33
C LEU A 748 4.79 26.57 7.63
N GLN A 749 5.68 27.42 8.14
CA GLN A 749 6.36 27.17 9.42
C GLN A 749 5.35 27.05 10.58
N ALA A 750 4.35 27.93 10.64
CA ALA A 750 3.30 27.83 11.66
C ALA A 750 2.48 26.53 11.54
N MET A 751 2.15 26.11 10.31
CA MET A 751 1.43 24.85 10.06
C MET A 751 2.25 23.63 10.48
N VAL A 752 3.54 23.57 10.11
CA VAL A 752 4.45 22.49 10.50
C VAL A 752 4.65 22.45 12.01
N ASN A 753 4.83 23.60 12.66
CA ASN A 753 4.96 23.67 14.11
C ASN A 753 3.69 23.18 14.81
N ARG A 754 2.49 23.53 14.30
CA ARG A 754 1.22 23.02 14.82
C ARG A 754 1.09 21.51 14.58
N PHE A 755 1.49 21.01 13.42
CA PHE A 755 1.48 19.58 13.12
C PHE A 755 2.41 18.81 14.06
N ASN A 756 3.62 19.28 14.33
CA ASN A 756 4.59 18.56 15.17
C ASN A 756 4.16 18.34 16.64
N LEU A 757 3.07 18.94 17.11
CA LEU A 757 2.56 18.75 18.47
C LEU A 757 1.80 17.43 18.67
N ASP A 758 0.94 17.07 17.71
CA ASP A 758 0.03 15.91 17.78
C ASP A 758 -0.20 15.23 16.42
N HIS A 759 0.53 15.68 15.40
CA HIS A 759 0.39 15.33 13.99
C HIS A 759 -1.03 15.49 13.45
N LEU A 760 -1.87 16.33 14.10
CA LEU A 760 -3.28 16.53 13.77
C LEU A 760 -4.04 15.21 13.60
N SER A 761 -3.71 14.23 14.43
CA SER A 761 -4.22 12.85 14.30
C SER A 761 -4.45 12.20 15.66
N GLY A 762 -4.98 10.98 15.63
CA GLY A 762 -5.42 10.26 16.82
C GLY A 762 -6.84 10.65 17.24
N GLY A 763 -7.25 10.24 18.44
CA GLY A 763 -8.60 10.53 18.92
C GLY A 763 -8.83 11.99 19.34
N ASN A 764 -10.04 12.26 19.85
CA ASN A 764 -10.47 13.61 20.24
C ASN A 764 -10.23 13.90 21.74
N PRO A 765 -10.02 15.17 22.11
CA PRO A 765 -9.79 16.34 21.23
C PRO A 765 -8.32 16.44 20.81
N LEU A 766 -8.01 17.15 19.71
CA LEU A 766 -6.65 17.54 19.30
C LEU A 766 -5.99 18.52 20.30
N TYR A 767 -4.70 18.84 20.11
CA TYR A 767 -3.86 19.55 21.08
C TYR A 767 -4.45 20.85 21.66
N TYR A 768 -5.16 21.66 20.86
CA TYR A 768 -5.81 22.90 21.33
C TYR A 768 -7.31 22.73 21.63
N GLY A 769 -7.78 21.50 21.83
CA GLY A 769 -9.16 21.19 22.16
C GLY A 769 -10.08 21.03 20.94
N GLU A 770 -9.53 21.01 19.72
CA GLU A 770 -10.35 20.84 18.51
C GLU A 770 -10.96 19.43 18.45
N THR A 771 -12.22 19.31 18.08
CA THR A 771 -12.85 18.02 17.80
C THR A 771 -12.64 17.65 16.34
N GLY A 772 -11.81 16.64 16.10
CA GLY A 772 -11.64 16.03 14.78
C GLY A 772 -12.89 15.28 14.35
N GLN A 773 -13.27 15.41 13.09
CA GLN A 773 -14.30 14.58 12.46
C GLN A 773 -13.70 13.23 12.10
N HIS A 774 -14.27 12.16 12.65
CA HIS A 774 -13.91 10.78 12.36
C HIS A 774 -15.11 9.90 12.74
N TYR A 775 -15.81 9.34 11.75
CA TYR A 775 -17.11 8.65 11.90
C TYR A 775 -18.29 9.48 12.45
N THR A 776 -18.05 10.54 13.23
CA THR A 776 -19.06 11.47 13.76
C THR A 776 -18.72 12.91 13.42
N GLU A 777 -19.71 13.79 13.51
CA GLU A 777 -19.55 15.25 13.35
C GLU A 777 -18.37 15.81 14.15
N GLY A 778 -17.59 16.70 13.53
CA GLY A 778 -16.43 17.32 14.13
C GLY A 778 -16.17 18.73 13.61
N LEU A 779 -15.42 19.49 14.40
CA LEU A 779 -15.04 20.85 14.06
C LEU A 779 -13.93 20.90 12.98
N VAL A 780 -13.08 19.87 12.88
CA VAL A 780 -11.94 19.86 11.96
C VAL A 780 -11.76 18.53 11.23
N GLY A 781 -11.45 18.56 9.94
CA GLY A 781 -11.09 17.38 9.13
C GLY A 781 -9.60 17.39 8.78
N THR A 782 -8.80 16.46 9.32
CA THR A 782 -7.32 16.52 9.22
C THR A 782 -6.63 15.19 8.90
N TRP A 783 -7.31 14.06 9.08
CA TRP A 783 -6.80 12.70 8.92
C TRP A 783 -7.98 11.71 8.86
N GLY A 784 -7.73 10.44 8.50
CA GLY A 784 -8.78 9.41 8.42
C GLY A 784 -9.62 9.60 7.16
N ASP A 785 -10.91 9.95 7.34
CA ASP A 785 -11.91 10.19 6.27
C ASP A 785 -11.57 11.35 5.31
N PHE A 786 -10.44 12.04 5.53
CA PHE A 786 -9.99 13.22 4.78
C PHE A 786 -8.66 12.96 4.03
N PRO A 787 -8.64 12.03 3.05
CA PRO A 787 -7.43 11.64 2.31
C PRO A 787 -6.79 12.81 1.55
N GLU A 788 -7.54 13.86 1.22
CA GLU A 788 -7.07 15.07 0.55
C GLU A 788 -6.11 15.92 1.41
N SER A 789 -6.00 15.63 2.71
CA SER A 789 -5.05 16.29 3.63
C SER A 789 -3.58 16.15 3.19
N GLY A 790 -3.24 15.15 2.38
CA GLY A 790 -1.89 14.98 1.82
C GLY A 790 -1.55 15.97 0.70
N LEU A 791 -2.47 16.86 0.31
CA LEU A 791 -2.20 17.98 -0.62
C LEU A 791 -1.28 19.04 -0.02
N VAL A 792 -1.27 19.24 1.31
CA VAL A 792 -0.54 20.36 1.93
C VAL A 792 0.95 20.35 1.57
N PRO A 793 1.68 19.22 1.67
CA PRO A 793 3.06 19.10 1.19
C PRO A 793 3.25 19.42 -0.30
N VAL A 794 2.23 19.19 -1.14
CA VAL A 794 2.31 19.44 -2.60
C VAL A 794 2.46 20.94 -2.91
N ALA A 795 2.13 21.84 -1.97
CA ALA A 795 2.40 23.27 -2.11
C ALA A 795 3.90 23.58 -2.25
N LEU A 796 4.79 22.74 -1.72
CA LEU A 796 6.23 22.88 -1.93
C LEU A 796 6.59 22.66 -3.41
N LYS A 797 6.11 21.56 -3.99
CA LYS A 797 6.28 21.26 -5.42
C LYS A 797 5.61 22.33 -6.30
N ASN A 798 4.29 22.47 -6.21
CA ASN A 798 3.52 23.27 -7.16
C ASN A 798 3.71 24.80 -6.95
N GLY A 799 3.98 25.22 -5.72
CA GLY A 799 4.03 26.62 -5.34
C GLY A 799 5.45 27.17 -5.18
N PHE A 800 6.18 26.66 -4.19
CA PHE A 800 7.53 27.18 -3.87
C PHE A 800 8.57 26.83 -4.93
N MET A 801 8.58 25.58 -5.40
CA MET A 801 9.45 25.16 -6.52
C MET A 801 8.85 25.55 -7.88
N GLY A 802 7.53 25.79 -7.92
CA GLY A 802 6.79 26.08 -9.14
C GLY A 802 6.86 24.96 -10.17
N ILE A 803 6.89 23.70 -9.71
CA ILE A 803 6.92 22.51 -10.54
C ILE A 803 5.50 22.12 -10.97
N THR A 804 5.17 22.39 -12.22
CA THR A 804 3.87 22.07 -12.84
C THR A 804 4.10 21.40 -14.19
N ALA A 805 3.17 20.57 -14.63
CA ALA A 805 3.26 19.92 -15.93
C ALA A 805 2.01 20.21 -16.76
N ASP A 806 2.19 20.39 -18.06
CA ASP A 806 1.14 20.62 -19.04
C ASP A 806 1.52 20.00 -20.40
N LYS A 807 0.72 20.25 -21.44
CA LYS A 807 1.01 19.74 -22.80
C LYS A 807 2.37 20.15 -23.38
N ASP A 808 2.98 21.22 -22.89
CA ASP A 808 4.26 21.77 -23.37
C ASP A 808 5.43 21.24 -22.55
N GLY A 809 5.23 20.73 -21.34
CA GLY A 809 6.25 19.96 -20.64
C GLY A 809 6.16 20.09 -19.12
N LEU A 810 7.26 19.75 -18.46
CA LEU A 810 7.45 19.98 -17.04
C LEU A 810 8.10 21.36 -16.88
N HIS A 811 7.45 22.26 -16.16
CA HIS A 811 7.88 23.63 -15.91
C HIS A 811 8.30 23.79 -14.45
N MET A 812 9.42 24.47 -14.22
CA MET A 812 9.97 24.82 -12.91
C MET A 812 10.11 26.33 -12.84
N LYS A 813 9.26 26.99 -12.06
CA LYS A 813 9.28 28.44 -11.80
C LYS A 813 9.50 28.71 -10.31
N PRO A 814 10.75 28.70 -9.82
CA PRO A 814 11.03 28.86 -8.40
C PRO A 814 10.50 30.19 -7.84
N ASN A 815 9.87 30.11 -6.67
CA ASN A 815 9.32 31.22 -5.90
C ASN A 815 9.59 30.99 -4.40
N LEU A 816 10.87 31.00 -4.04
CA LEU A 816 11.35 30.71 -2.69
C LEU A 816 11.43 31.99 -1.83
N PRO A 817 11.27 31.88 -0.50
CA PRO A 817 11.47 33.00 0.41
C PRO A 817 12.90 33.54 0.35
N SER A 818 13.09 34.78 0.80
CA SER A 818 14.41 35.44 0.82
C SER A 818 15.35 34.87 1.89
N SER A 819 14.84 34.12 2.86
CA SER A 819 15.60 33.47 3.93
C SER A 819 14.93 32.17 4.38
N GLY A 820 15.66 31.32 5.13
CA GLY A 820 15.19 30.01 5.57
C GLY A 820 15.27 28.96 4.45
N MET A 821 14.22 28.83 3.64
CA MET A 821 14.12 27.86 2.55
C MET A 821 14.50 28.49 1.19
N THR A 822 15.75 28.95 1.05
CA THR A 822 16.26 29.63 -0.17
C THR A 822 16.70 28.66 -1.29
N SER A 823 16.73 27.37 -0.98
CA SER A 823 16.95 26.25 -1.90
C SER A 823 16.06 25.10 -1.48
N LEU A 824 15.56 24.31 -2.42
CA LEU A 824 14.75 23.13 -2.14
C LEU A 824 14.98 22.06 -3.19
N THR A 825 15.00 20.80 -2.78
CA THR A 825 15.18 19.65 -3.66
C THR A 825 14.00 18.70 -3.52
N LEU A 826 13.48 18.21 -4.65
CA LEU A 826 12.52 17.12 -4.71
C LEU A 826 13.24 15.89 -5.25
N ASN A 827 13.37 14.85 -4.44
CA ASN A 827 14.03 13.60 -4.80
C ASN A 827 12.97 12.52 -5.09
N ALA A 828 13.18 11.76 -6.17
CA ALA A 828 12.28 10.72 -6.67
C ALA A 828 10.91 11.25 -7.14
N MET A 829 10.91 12.17 -8.11
CA MET A 829 9.73 12.53 -8.90
C MET A 829 9.69 11.70 -10.18
N TYR A 830 8.51 11.22 -10.58
CA TYR A 830 8.30 10.55 -11.86
C TYR A 830 7.75 11.51 -12.91
N TYR A 831 8.33 11.48 -14.11
CA TYR A 831 7.83 12.23 -15.25
C TYR A 831 8.19 11.51 -16.56
N TRP A 832 7.20 11.07 -17.33
CA TRP A 832 7.39 10.41 -18.64
C TRP A 832 8.40 9.25 -18.63
N ASP A 833 8.23 8.35 -17.67
CA ASP A 833 9.11 7.21 -17.38
C ASP A 833 10.54 7.56 -16.93
N MET A 834 10.79 8.82 -16.56
CA MET A 834 12.02 9.26 -15.91
C MET A 834 11.83 9.39 -14.40
N LYS A 835 12.80 8.90 -13.63
CA LYS A 835 12.93 9.21 -12.20
C LYS A 835 13.86 10.40 -12.04
N LEU A 836 13.31 11.53 -11.64
CA LEU A 836 13.97 12.82 -11.55
C LEU A 836 14.30 13.20 -10.11
N LYS A 837 15.44 13.88 -9.94
CA LYS A 837 15.78 14.70 -8.78
C LYS A 837 15.93 16.14 -9.23
N ILE A 838 15.14 17.04 -8.65
CA ILE A 838 15.05 18.44 -9.07
C ILE A 838 15.43 19.33 -7.89
N THR A 839 16.47 20.15 -8.06
CA THR A 839 16.89 21.16 -7.07
C THR A 839 16.65 22.55 -7.64
N VAL A 840 16.02 23.42 -6.85
CA VAL A 840 15.73 24.81 -7.25
C VAL A 840 16.32 25.81 -6.26
N THR A 841 16.76 26.94 -6.79
CA THR A 841 16.96 28.20 -6.08
C THR A 841 16.21 29.30 -6.84
N ASN A 842 16.07 30.50 -6.29
CA ASN A 842 15.48 31.63 -7.04
C ASN A 842 16.29 32.03 -8.29
N THR A 843 17.51 31.52 -8.48
CA THR A 843 18.39 31.86 -9.62
C THR A 843 18.90 30.65 -10.39
N SER A 844 18.48 29.43 -10.05
CA SER A 844 18.89 28.23 -10.77
C SER A 844 17.92 27.07 -10.60
N VAL A 845 17.88 26.19 -11.60
CA VAL A 845 17.21 24.87 -11.52
C VAL A 845 18.20 23.82 -11.98
N ARG A 846 18.35 22.75 -11.21
CA ARG A 846 19.09 21.55 -11.57
C ARG A 846 18.13 20.37 -11.72
N ILE A 847 18.20 19.66 -12.83
CA ILE A 847 17.37 18.49 -13.16
C ILE A 847 18.30 17.32 -13.39
N GLN A 848 18.14 16.27 -12.57
CA GLN A 848 18.92 15.04 -12.68
C GLN A 848 17.97 13.89 -13.02
N ALA A 849 18.21 13.18 -14.12
CA ALA A 849 17.57 11.90 -14.38
C ALA A 849 18.35 10.80 -13.64
N LEU A 850 17.80 10.35 -12.52
CA LEU A 850 18.32 9.23 -11.72
C LEU A 850 18.09 7.89 -12.44
N ASP A 851 17.00 7.82 -13.20
CA ASP A 851 16.67 6.75 -14.13
C ASP A 851 15.93 7.37 -15.33
N ASN A 852 16.12 6.82 -16.53
CA ASN A 852 15.44 7.25 -17.73
C ASN A 852 15.00 6.02 -18.55
N ASN A 853 13.78 5.56 -18.27
CA ASN A 853 13.12 4.51 -19.03
C ASN A 853 12.18 5.07 -20.10
N SER A 854 12.23 6.38 -20.37
CA SER A 854 11.42 7.01 -21.40
C SER A 854 11.71 6.38 -22.76
N PRO A 855 10.68 5.92 -23.50
CA PRO A 855 10.89 5.38 -24.85
C PRO A 855 11.21 6.48 -25.88
N TYR A 856 11.19 7.75 -25.47
CA TYR A 856 11.35 8.90 -26.35
C TYR A 856 12.75 9.52 -26.21
N THR A 857 13.29 10.01 -27.34
CA THR A 857 14.66 10.56 -27.42
C THR A 857 14.71 12.05 -27.76
N ASP A 858 13.57 12.71 -27.92
CA ASP A 858 13.46 14.10 -28.40
C ASP A 858 13.36 15.15 -27.27
N TRP A 859 13.98 14.84 -26.12
CA TRP A 859 13.94 15.63 -24.89
C TRP A 859 14.87 16.85 -24.92
N LYS A 860 14.43 17.93 -24.27
CA LYS A 860 15.15 19.20 -24.13
C LYS A 860 14.97 19.81 -22.74
N VAL A 861 16.02 20.40 -22.21
CA VAL A 861 15.99 21.32 -21.06
C VAL A 861 16.22 22.73 -21.57
N ASN A 862 15.20 23.60 -21.52
CA ASN A 862 15.25 24.96 -22.08
C ASN A 862 15.82 25.03 -23.51
N GLY A 863 15.34 24.14 -24.39
CA GLY A 863 15.79 24.05 -25.78
C GLY A 863 17.07 23.24 -26.01
N THR A 864 17.87 22.99 -24.97
CA THR A 864 19.09 22.17 -25.06
C THR A 864 18.73 20.69 -25.03
N ALA A 865 19.13 19.92 -26.05
CA ALA A 865 18.82 18.50 -26.14
C ALA A 865 19.47 17.68 -25.01
N VAL A 866 18.73 16.70 -24.46
CA VAL A 866 19.20 15.75 -23.44
C VAL A 866 18.80 14.33 -23.82
N SER A 867 19.57 13.32 -23.39
CA SER A 867 19.32 11.91 -23.71
C SER A 867 19.92 10.98 -22.66
N GLY A 868 19.33 9.80 -22.46
CA GLY A 868 19.80 8.85 -21.43
C GLY A 868 19.73 9.45 -20.03
N LEU A 869 20.68 9.10 -19.15
CA LEU A 869 20.85 9.81 -17.88
C LEU A 869 21.47 11.18 -18.16
N PHE A 870 20.94 12.23 -17.52
CA PHE A 870 21.43 13.60 -17.66
C PHE A 870 21.38 14.35 -16.32
N ASP A 871 22.18 15.41 -16.22
CA ASP A 871 22.29 16.26 -15.03
C ASP A 871 22.53 17.70 -15.48
N GLU A 872 21.44 18.42 -15.70
CA GLU A 872 21.47 19.76 -16.28
C GLU A 872 21.19 20.82 -15.23
N THR A 873 22.05 21.85 -15.16
CA THR A 873 21.84 23.02 -14.32
C THR A 873 21.66 24.27 -15.17
N VAL A 874 20.52 24.93 -15.03
CA VAL A 874 20.17 26.14 -15.77
C VAL A 874 20.12 27.32 -14.81
N THR A 875 20.91 28.36 -15.09
CA THR A 875 20.81 29.65 -14.39
C THR A 875 19.65 30.46 -14.96
N ILE A 876 18.85 31.06 -14.08
CA ILE A 876 17.70 31.90 -14.43
C ILE A 876 17.72 33.21 -13.66
N ALA A 877 17.09 34.25 -14.22
CA ALA A 877 16.69 35.41 -13.42
C ALA A 877 15.59 35.02 -12.43
N ALA A 878 15.46 35.77 -11.33
CA ALA A 878 14.37 35.55 -10.37
C ALA A 878 13.00 35.61 -11.06
N GLY A 879 12.17 34.59 -10.82
CA GLY A 879 10.88 34.43 -11.48
C GLY A 879 10.95 33.84 -12.90
N GLY A 880 12.14 33.49 -13.40
CA GLY A 880 12.32 32.74 -14.64
C GLY A 880 11.80 31.31 -14.56
N THR A 881 11.63 30.67 -15.71
CA THR A 881 11.12 29.30 -15.82
C THR A 881 12.11 28.43 -16.56
N VAL A 882 12.34 27.22 -16.05
CA VAL A 882 13.05 26.15 -16.73
C VAL A 882 12.04 25.10 -17.15
N THR A 883 12.16 24.58 -18.36
CA THR A 883 11.24 23.60 -18.91
C THR A 883 12.01 22.36 -19.36
N LEU A 884 11.61 21.18 -18.87
CA LEU A 884 11.94 19.88 -19.43
C LEU A 884 10.81 19.46 -20.36
N GLU A 885 11.10 19.37 -21.65
CA GLU A 885 10.08 19.19 -22.68
C GLU A 885 10.51 18.24 -23.78
N ARG A 886 9.52 17.71 -24.50
CA ARG A 886 9.73 17.06 -25.79
C ARG A 886 9.61 18.07 -26.91
N THR A 887 10.29 17.79 -28.02
CA THR A 887 10.06 18.52 -29.28
C THR A 887 8.66 18.21 -29.82
N THR A 888 8.21 16.97 -29.67
CA THR A 888 6.86 16.53 -30.04
C THR A 888 5.84 17.03 -29.03
N LYS A 889 4.82 17.76 -29.51
CA LYS A 889 3.69 18.26 -28.68
C LYS A 889 2.33 17.66 -29.05
N THR A 890 2.26 17.03 -30.22
CA THR A 890 1.05 16.46 -30.78
C THR A 890 1.32 15.02 -31.18
N TYR A 891 0.37 14.15 -30.88
CA TYR A 891 0.48 12.70 -30.89
C TYR A 891 -0.66 12.16 -31.73
N ASN A 892 -0.33 11.50 -32.84
CA ASN A 892 -1.31 10.73 -33.56
C ASN A 892 -1.52 9.40 -32.81
N LEU A 893 -2.63 9.31 -32.08
CA LEU A 893 -2.94 8.12 -31.28
C LEU A 893 -3.13 6.85 -32.12
N ASN A 894 -3.41 6.96 -33.42
CA ASN A 894 -3.43 5.80 -34.32
C ASN A 894 -2.04 5.16 -34.45
N ASN A 895 -0.99 5.96 -34.24
CA ASN A 895 0.40 5.54 -34.29
C ASN A 895 0.96 5.06 -32.96
N VAL A 896 0.20 5.27 -31.88
CA VAL A 896 0.52 4.65 -30.61
C VAL A 896 0.15 3.19 -30.74
N ALA A 897 1.16 2.34 -30.97
CA ALA A 897 1.00 0.89 -30.99
C ALA A 897 0.32 0.48 -29.68
N ILE A 898 -0.84 -0.18 -29.80
CA ILE A 898 -1.52 -0.76 -28.65
C ILE A 898 -0.68 -1.98 -28.26
N ASN A 899 0.37 -1.74 -27.47
CA ASN A 899 1.23 -2.78 -26.94
C ASN A 899 0.69 -3.24 -25.58
N THR A 900 -0.62 -3.45 -25.50
CA THR A 900 -1.27 -3.90 -24.27
C THR A 900 -1.50 -5.38 -24.31
N ILE A 901 -1.20 -6.02 -23.18
CA ILE A 901 -1.76 -7.31 -22.84
C ILE A 901 -3.10 -7.05 -22.16
N GLU A 902 -4.16 -7.69 -22.64
CA GLU A 902 -5.50 -7.60 -22.06
C GLU A 902 -6.00 -9.00 -21.75
N GLY A 903 -6.69 -9.15 -20.63
CA GLY A 903 -7.15 -10.48 -20.24
C GLY A 903 -8.11 -10.51 -19.08
N LYS A 904 -8.46 -11.73 -18.73
CA LYS A 904 -9.31 -12.06 -17.60
C LYS A 904 -8.52 -12.98 -16.68
N ALA A 905 -8.60 -12.75 -15.37
CA ALA A 905 -8.06 -13.68 -14.40
C ALA A 905 -8.98 -13.81 -13.20
N THR A 906 -8.92 -14.97 -12.56
CA THR A 906 -9.54 -15.20 -11.27
C THR A 906 -8.79 -16.29 -10.50
N ALA A 907 -9.05 -16.38 -9.21
CA ALA A 907 -8.57 -17.45 -8.36
C ALA A 907 -9.72 -17.96 -7.50
N ASP A 908 -9.60 -19.17 -6.94
CA ASP A 908 -10.62 -19.74 -6.05
C ASP A 908 -11.07 -18.73 -4.98
N ASN A 909 -10.11 -18.13 -4.27
CA ASN A 909 -10.39 -17.03 -3.35
C ASN A 909 -9.79 -15.71 -3.85
N ARG A 910 -8.53 -15.43 -3.53
CA ARG A 910 -7.94 -14.09 -3.73
C ARG A 910 -6.61 -14.18 -4.45
N PHE A 911 -6.32 -13.17 -5.26
CA PHE A 911 -5.04 -13.07 -5.94
C PHE A 911 -4.62 -11.61 -6.08
N SER A 912 -3.34 -11.37 -6.33
CA SER A 912 -2.82 -10.08 -6.81
C SER A 912 -1.93 -10.36 -8.00
N ILE A 913 -2.07 -9.57 -9.07
CA ILE A 913 -1.38 -9.82 -10.33
C ILE A 913 -0.61 -8.59 -10.80
N TYR A 914 0.56 -8.83 -11.37
CA TYR A 914 1.52 -7.82 -11.79
C TYR A 914 2.04 -8.13 -13.19
N LEU A 915 2.33 -7.10 -13.98
CA LEU A 915 3.12 -7.17 -15.20
C LEU A 915 4.40 -6.36 -14.99
N ASN A 916 5.56 -7.00 -15.09
CA ASN A 916 6.86 -6.35 -14.96
C ASN A 916 7.00 -5.51 -13.67
N GLY A 917 6.42 -5.97 -12.55
CA GLY A 917 6.37 -5.27 -11.27
C GLY A 917 5.19 -4.32 -11.08
N LYS A 918 4.46 -3.94 -12.15
CA LYS A 918 3.29 -3.06 -12.10
C LYS A 918 2.01 -3.85 -11.81
N ALA A 919 1.26 -3.49 -10.77
CA ALA A 919 -0.01 -4.14 -10.44
C ALA A 919 -1.02 -3.98 -11.60
N LEU A 920 -1.74 -5.05 -11.93
CA LEU A 920 -2.82 -5.05 -12.94
C LEU A 920 -4.21 -5.18 -12.32
N GLY A 921 -4.31 -5.73 -11.10
CA GLY A 921 -5.59 -6.06 -10.45
C GLY A 921 -5.45 -7.19 -9.42
N GLY A 922 -6.56 -7.83 -9.07
CA GLY A 922 -6.63 -8.83 -8.00
C GLY A 922 -7.52 -8.40 -6.83
N THR A 923 -8.65 -7.76 -7.12
CA THR A 923 -9.58 -7.28 -6.07
C THR A 923 -10.73 -8.24 -5.81
N SER A 924 -10.99 -9.19 -6.72
CA SER A 924 -12.05 -10.16 -6.51
C SER A 924 -11.75 -11.07 -5.30
N PRO A 925 -12.68 -11.19 -4.34
CA PRO A 925 -12.50 -12.04 -3.16
C PRO A 925 -12.77 -13.52 -3.44
N ASN A 926 -13.25 -13.88 -4.65
CA ASN A 926 -13.51 -15.26 -5.05
C ASN A 926 -13.51 -15.47 -6.58
N TRP A 927 -13.62 -16.74 -6.98
CA TRP A 927 -13.59 -17.19 -8.38
C TRP A 927 -14.82 -16.83 -9.21
N THR A 928 -15.94 -16.43 -8.61
CA THR A 928 -17.22 -16.33 -9.34
C THR A 928 -17.26 -15.19 -10.36
N THR A 929 -16.35 -14.23 -10.24
CA THR A 929 -16.18 -13.12 -11.18
C THR A 929 -14.71 -12.99 -11.56
N ALA A 930 -14.44 -12.78 -12.85
CA ALA A 930 -13.09 -12.53 -13.34
C ALA A 930 -12.78 -11.03 -13.40
N ASP A 931 -11.60 -10.65 -12.90
CA ASP A 931 -11.10 -9.28 -13.05
C ASP A 931 -10.75 -9.02 -14.51
N SER A 932 -11.04 -7.80 -14.97
CA SER A 932 -10.58 -7.31 -16.28
C SER A 932 -9.21 -6.68 -16.11
N LEU A 933 -8.21 -7.24 -16.76
CA LEU A 933 -6.81 -6.86 -16.58
C LEU A 933 -6.24 -6.28 -17.86
N ARG A 934 -5.45 -5.20 -17.71
CA ARG A 934 -4.78 -4.53 -18.81
C ARG A 934 -3.41 -4.03 -18.36
N GLY A 935 -2.37 -4.35 -19.12
CA GLY A 935 -1.00 -3.92 -18.84
C GLY A 935 -0.21 -3.60 -20.10
N TYR A 936 0.83 -2.77 -19.97
CA TYR A 936 1.70 -2.37 -21.08
C TYR A 936 2.92 -3.28 -21.21
N LEU A 937 3.13 -3.81 -22.41
CA LEU A 937 4.24 -4.68 -22.77
C LEU A 937 5.49 -3.87 -23.08
N LYS A 938 6.64 -4.34 -22.62
CA LYS A 938 7.96 -3.92 -23.11
C LYS A 938 8.29 -4.69 -24.38
N ASN A 939 9.05 -4.08 -25.30
CA ASN A 939 9.65 -4.84 -26.40
C ASN A 939 10.71 -5.79 -25.82
N GLY A 940 10.63 -7.07 -26.17
CA GLY A 940 11.44 -8.14 -25.59
C GLY A 940 10.74 -8.86 -24.43
N VAL A 941 11.49 -9.19 -23.39
CA VAL A 941 11.03 -10.04 -22.29
C VAL A 941 10.04 -9.31 -21.38
N ASN A 942 8.96 -9.98 -21.04
CA ASN A 942 7.93 -9.55 -20.10
C ASN A 942 7.63 -10.68 -19.10
N THR A 943 7.18 -10.32 -17.90
CA THR A 943 6.78 -11.28 -16.86
C THR A 943 5.43 -10.91 -16.27
N ILE A 944 4.51 -11.89 -16.24
CA ILE A 944 3.32 -11.85 -15.39
C ILE A 944 3.66 -12.54 -14.07
N ALA A 945 3.41 -11.87 -12.96
CA ALA A 945 3.62 -12.41 -11.62
C ALA A 945 2.31 -12.38 -10.83
N VAL A 946 2.01 -13.44 -10.09
CA VAL A 946 0.74 -13.61 -9.38
C VAL A 946 0.99 -14.12 -7.98
N ALA A 947 0.36 -13.51 -6.99
CA ALA A 947 0.28 -14.01 -5.62
C ALA A 947 -1.14 -14.50 -5.39
N VAL A 948 -1.34 -15.80 -5.17
CA VAL A 948 -2.64 -16.45 -4.98
C VAL A 948 -2.74 -16.91 -3.54
N GLN A 949 -3.87 -16.67 -2.87
CA GLN A 949 -4.12 -17.21 -1.54
C GLN A 949 -5.43 -17.99 -1.55
N ASN A 950 -5.38 -19.18 -0.96
CA ASN A 950 -6.55 -20.04 -0.80
C ASN A 950 -7.00 -20.13 0.64
N ASP A 951 -8.28 -20.45 0.81
CA ASP A 951 -8.87 -20.77 2.10
C ASP A 951 -8.56 -22.25 2.45
N PRO A 952 -8.33 -22.57 3.75
CA PRO A 952 -8.09 -23.94 4.20
C PRO A 952 -9.24 -24.89 3.82
N GLY A 953 -8.91 -26.12 3.43
CA GLY A 953 -9.88 -27.17 3.08
C GLY A 953 -10.59 -27.01 1.73
N GLY A 954 -10.32 -25.93 0.97
CA GLY A 954 -10.78 -25.74 -0.40
C GLY A 954 -9.79 -26.26 -1.45
N VAL A 955 -10.26 -26.49 -2.67
CA VAL A 955 -9.38 -26.71 -3.82
C VAL A 955 -8.85 -25.36 -4.27
N GLY A 956 -7.56 -25.09 -4.11
CA GLY A 956 -6.97 -23.84 -4.59
C GLY A 956 -6.58 -23.88 -6.05
N GLY A 957 -6.95 -22.85 -6.81
CA GLY A 957 -6.61 -22.74 -8.23
C GLY A 957 -6.56 -21.30 -8.70
N PHE A 958 -5.73 -21.04 -9.71
CA PHE A 958 -5.67 -19.79 -10.45
C PHE A 958 -5.89 -20.05 -11.92
N ILE A 959 -6.63 -19.16 -12.59
CA ILE A 959 -6.86 -19.24 -14.03
C ILE A 959 -6.76 -17.84 -14.65
N ALA A 960 -6.07 -17.74 -15.78
CA ALA A 960 -6.00 -16.51 -16.54
C ALA A 960 -5.97 -16.77 -18.05
N ASP A 961 -6.58 -15.85 -18.79
CA ASP A 961 -6.58 -15.81 -20.25
C ASP A 961 -6.26 -14.39 -20.70
N PHE A 962 -5.02 -14.20 -21.15
CA PHE A 962 -4.55 -12.96 -21.72
C PHE A 962 -4.37 -13.07 -23.23
N THR A 963 -4.52 -11.93 -23.90
CA THR A 963 -4.34 -11.76 -25.34
C THR A 963 -3.29 -10.67 -25.57
N LEU A 964 -2.25 -11.02 -26.32
CA LEU A 964 -1.27 -10.06 -26.81
C LEU A 964 -1.81 -9.32 -28.04
N PRO A 965 -1.24 -8.17 -28.42
CA PRO A 965 -1.70 -7.39 -29.57
C PRO A 965 -1.72 -8.17 -30.90
N ASN A 966 -0.81 -9.13 -31.07
CA ASN A 966 -0.75 -10.01 -32.25
C ASN A 966 -1.76 -11.19 -32.19
N GLY A 967 -2.69 -11.19 -31.24
CA GLY A 967 -3.69 -12.24 -31.03
C GLY A 967 -3.17 -13.48 -30.28
N THR A 968 -1.87 -13.55 -29.98
CA THR A 968 -1.29 -14.66 -29.21
C THR A 968 -1.92 -14.72 -27.82
N LYS A 969 -2.32 -15.92 -27.41
CA LYS A 969 -2.89 -16.16 -26.09
C LYS A 969 -1.79 -16.52 -25.09
N ILE A 970 -1.77 -15.83 -23.95
CA ILE A 970 -1.02 -16.24 -22.77
C ILE A 970 -2.04 -16.73 -21.75
N VAL A 971 -2.14 -18.05 -21.61
CA VAL A 971 -3.08 -18.69 -20.69
C VAL A 971 -2.35 -19.40 -19.56
N THR A 972 -3.05 -19.64 -18.45
CA THR A 972 -2.53 -20.49 -17.39
C THR A 972 -2.36 -21.94 -17.87
N SER A 973 -1.16 -22.49 -17.65
CA SER A 973 -0.74 -23.85 -18.03
C SER A 973 0.35 -24.34 -17.06
N THR A 974 0.80 -25.59 -17.21
CA THR A 974 1.92 -26.16 -16.42
C THR A 974 3.27 -25.49 -16.70
N ASP A 975 3.37 -24.58 -17.67
CA ASP A 975 4.60 -23.83 -17.97
C ASP A 975 4.85 -22.68 -17.00
N TRP A 976 3.83 -22.31 -16.22
CA TRP A 976 3.95 -21.30 -15.17
C TRP A 976 4.87 -21.80 -14.05
N LYS A 977 5.78 -20.93 -13.62
CA LYS A 977 6.62 -21.16 -12.45
C LYS A 977 5.82 -20.93 -11.18
N ILE A 978 6.09 -21.70 -10.14
CA ILE A 978 5.37 -21.68 -8.88
C ILE A 978 6.30 -21.86 -7.68
N THR A 979 5.99 -21.21 -6.56
CA THR A 979 6.68 -21.38 -5.27
C THR A 979 5.78 -20.99 -4.10
N SER A 980 6.07 -21.51 -2.91
CA SER A 980 5.51 -21.04 -1.64
C SER A 980 6.41 -20.03 -0.91
N ALA A 981 7.62 -19.77 -1.41
CA ALA A 981 8.60 -18.86 -0.83
C ALA A 981 9.21 -17.91 -1.88
N THR A 982 9.29 -16.60 -1.57
CA THR A 982 9.86 -15.58 -2.47
C THR A 982 10.81 -14.63 -1.73
N GLY A 983 11.50 -13.77 -2.49
CA GLY A 983 12.27 -12.64 -1.99
C GLY A 983 11.69 -11.29 -2.42
N GLU A 984 12.36 -10.21 -2.03
CA GLU A 984 12.04 -8.84 -2.47
C GLU A 984 12.13 -8.73 -4.00
N GLY A 985 11.21 -7.97 -4.62
CA GLY A 985 11.13 -7.80 -6.07
C GLY A 985 10.62 -9.02 -6.86
N TRP A 986 10.03 -10.03 -6.21
CA TRP A 986 9.54 -11.27 -6.88
C TRP A 986 8.55 -11.04 -8.02
N ASN A 987 7.88 -9.89 -8.05
CA ASN A 987 6.91 -9.49 -9.07
C ASN A 987 7.56 -8.71 -10.23
N GLU A 988 8.82 -8.32 -10.11
CA GLU A 988 9.56 -7.54 -11.12
C GLU A 988 10.14 -8.43 -12.23
N LEU A 989 10.38 -7.82 -13.40
CA LEU A 989 10.92 -8.47 -14.59
C LEU A 989 12.29 -9.15 -14.32
N GLY A 990 13.15 -8.51 -13.53
CA GLY A 990 14.54 -8.96 -13.31
C GLY A 990 14.75 -10.03 -12.23
N PHE A 991 13.69 -10.50 -11.58
CA PHE A 991 13.84 -11.43 -10.45
C PHE A 991 14.23 -12.85 -10.90
N ASN A 992 15.15 -13.46 -10.15
CA ASN A 992 15.70 -14.77 -10.44
C ASN A 992 14.78 -15.91 -9.94
N GLU A 993 14.19 -16.65 -10.86
CA GLU A 993 13.25 -17.75 -10.59
C GLU A 993 13.87 -19.16 -10.69
N THR A 994 15.21 -19.29 -10.73
CA THR A 994 15.90 -20.59 -10.89
C THR A 994 15.54 -21.64 -9.84
N GLY A 995 15.09 -21.24 -8.65
CA GLY A 995 14.62 -22.14 -7.59
C GLY A 995 13.14 -22.50 -7.63
N TRP A 996 12.36 -22.00 -8.59
CA TRP A 996 10.90 -22.19 -8.63
C TRP A 996 10.52 -23.47 -9.40
N GLY A 997 9.52 -24.19 -8.87
CA GLY A 997 8.95 -25.36 -9.54
C GLY A 997 8.02 -24.96 -10.69
N ASN A 998 7.46 -25.94 -11.39
CA ASN A 998 6.37 -25.72 -12.34
C ASN A 998 5.00 -25.91 -11.66
N ALA A 999 3.99 -25.19 -12.12
CA ALA A 999 2.62 -25.33 -11.64
C ALA A 999 2.03 -26.69 -12.04
N ALA A 1000 1.17 -27.24 -11.19
CA ALA A 1000 0.41 -28.44 -11.50
C ALA A 1000 -0.89 -28.10 -12.24
N ASP A 1001 -1.30 -28.98 -13.15
CA ASP A 1001 -2.58 -28.88 -13.86
C ASP A 1001 -3.70 -29.45 -13.00
N TYR A 1002 -4.68 -28.61 -12.64
CA TYR A 1002 -5.88 -29.07 -11.97
C TYR A 1002 -6.94 -29.54 -12.97
N GLY A 1003 -7.12 -28.81 -14.07
CA GLY A 1003 -8.17 -29.11 -15.04
C GLY A 1003 -8.49 -27.96 -16.00
N ALA A 1004 -9.30 -28.23 -17.02
CA ALA A 1004 -9.77 -27.22 -17.96
C ALA A 1004 -10.74 -26.23 -17.31
N TYR A 1005 -10.93 -25.05 -17.90
CA TYR A 1005 -12.12 -24.24 -17.64
C TYR A 1005 -13.41 -25.08 -17.84
N GLY A 1006 -14.31 -25.09 -16.86
CA GLY A 1006 -15.44 -26.03 -16.81
C GLY A 1006 -15.32 -27.16 -15.79
N VAL A 1007 -14.13 -27.38 -15.19
CA VAL A 1007 -13.92 -28.43 -14.18
C VAL A 1007 -14.56 -28.08 -12.83
N SER A 1008 -15.07 -29.08 -12.11
CA SER A 1008 -15.54 -28.94 -10.72
C SER A 1008 -14.36 -28.58 -9.79
N PRO A 1009 -14.53 -27.66 -8.81
CA PRO A 1009 -15.78 -27.08 -8.32
C PRO A 1009 -16.27 -25.83 -9.08
N TRP A 1010 -15.42 -25.19 -9.89
CA TRP A 1010 -15.71 -23.87 -10.48
C TRP A 1010 -16.69 -23.92 -11.68
N GLY A 1011 -16.68 -25.00 -12.44
CA GLY A 1011 -17.54 -25.14 -13.63
C GLY A 1011 -17.28 -24.04 -14.65
N THR A 1012 -18.34 -23.59 -15.33
CA THR A 1012 -18.33 -22.48 -16.32
C THR A 1012 -18.94 -21.19 -15.77
N ASN A 1013 -19.12 -21.07 -14.44
CA ASN A 1013 -19.89 -19.98 -13.81
C ASN A 1013 -19.03 -18.75 -13.46
N VAL A 1014 -17.83 -18.62 -14.02
CA VAL A 1014 -16.99 -17.43 -13.82
C VAL A 1014 -17.52 -16.29 -14.68
N ALA A 1015 -18.22 -15.34 -14.06
CA ALA A 1015 -18.76 -14.16 -14.73
C ALA A 1015 -17.63 -13.36 -15.40
N GLY A 1016 -17.80 -13.09 -16.70
CA GLY A 1016 -16.85 -12.30 -17.48
C GLY A 1016 -15.60 -13.04 -17.99
N PHE A 1017 -15.42 -14.33 -17.68
CA PHE A 1017 -14.32 -15.13 -18.22
C PHE A 1017 -14.65 -15.67 -19.64
N PRO A 1018 -13.67 -15.80 -20.56
CA PRO A 1018 -13.96 -16.21 -21.94
C PRO A 1018 -14.47 -17.66 -22.03
N ALA A 1019 -15.69 -17.86 -22.56
CA ALA A 1019 -16.33 -19.17 -22.63
C ALA A 1019 -15.56 -20.23 -23.46
N GLY A 1020 -14.76 -19.79 -24.44
CA GLY A 1020 -13.92 -20.64 -25.28
C GLY A 1020 -12.44 -20.70 -24.85
N SER A 1021 -12.11 -20.28 -23.63
CA SER A 1021 -10.73 -20.25 -23.15
C SER A 1021 -10.11 -21.65 -23.09
N THR A 1022 -8.85 -21.77 -23.54
CA THR A 1022 -8.03 -22.97 -23.36
C THR A 1022 -7.23 -22.97 -22.05
N ALA A 1023 -7.45 -21.97 -21.19
CA ALA A 1023 -6.77 -21.84 -19.92
C ALA A 1023 -7.05 -23.03 -19.00
N ARG A 1024 -6.01 -23.41 -18.24
CA ARG A 1024 -6.08 -24.46 -17.22
C ARG A 1024 -6.15 -23.81 -15.85
N TRP A 1025 -6.97 -24.35 -14.97
CA TRP A 1025 -6.82 -24.11 -13.55
C TRP A 1025 -5.48 -24.70 -13.13
N ILE A 1026 -4.58 -23.85 -12.63
CA ILE A 1026 -3.26 -24.25 -12.16
C ILE A 1026 -3.15 -24.07 -10.66
N TYR A 1027 -2.39 -24.95 -10.00
CA TYR A 1027 -2.27 -24.96 -8.55
C TYR A 1027 -0.91 -25.48 -8.08
N SER A 1028 -0.67 -25.36 -6.77
CA SER A 1028 0.50 -25.95 -6.12
C SER A 1028 0.18 -27.36 -5.59
N PRO A 1029 0.93 -28.40 -6.00
CA PRO A 1029 0.79 -29.75 -5.44
C PRO A 1029 1.44 -29.88 -4.05
N ILE A 1030 2.14 -28.84 -3.58
CA ILE A 1030 2.78 -28.82 -2.26
C ILE A 1030 1.69 -28.56 -1.22
N ALA A 1031 1.29 -29.62 -0.53
CA ALA A 1031 0.27 -29.55 0.53
C ALA A 1031 0.70 -28.61 1.65
N THR A 1032 0.02 -27.48 1.80
CA THR A 1032 0.02 -26.72 3.05
C THR A 1032 -1.26 -25.87 3.12
N ASP A 1033 -1.99 -25.97 4.23
CA ASP A 1033 -3.07 -25.04 4.55
C ASP A 1033 -2.51 -23.62 4.69
N GLY A 1034 -3.04 -22.67 3.92
CA GLY A 1034 -2.94 -21.24 4.22
C GLY A 1034 -1.76 -20.38 3.71
N PRO A 1035 -0.69 -20.83 3.02
CA PRO A 1035 0.30 -19.89 2.49
C PRO A 1035 -0.14 -19.28 1.15
N THR A 1036 0.30 -18.04 0.89
CA THR A 1036 0.26 -17.47 -0.45
C THR A 1036 1.19 -18.26 -1.37
N ILE A 1037 0.67 -18.68 -2.51
CA ILE A 1037 1.41 -19.30 -3.59
C ILE A 1037 1.74 -18.22 -4.61
N TYR A 1038 2.98 -18.21 -5.08
CA TYR A 1038 3.45 -17.23 -6.04
C TYR A 1038 3.68 -17.93 -7.36
N MET A 1039 3.19 -17.32 -8.43
CA MET A 1039 3.29 -17.84 -9.79
C MET A 1039 3.94 -16.80 -10.68
N ARG A 1040 4.74 -17.25 -11.65
CA ARG A 1040 5.39 -16.39 -12.66
C ARG A 1040 5.31 -17.02 -14.03
N TYR A 1041 5.10 -16.19 -15.04
CA TYR A 1041 5.19 -16.57 -16.43
C TYR A 1041 5.95 -15.51 -17.21
N THR A 1042 7.11 -15.91 -17.71
CA THR A 1042 8.01 -15.06 -18.49
C THR A 1042 7.82 -15.38 -19.98
N PHE A 1043 7.59 -14.36 -20.79
CA PHE A 1043 7.37 -14.50 -22.23
C PHE A 1043 8.05 -13.37 -22.99
N ASN A 1044 8.32 -13.60 -24.27
CA ASN A 1044 8.89 -12.60 -25.15
C ASN A 1044 7.78 -11.97 -26.00
N TYR A 1045 7.77 -10.65 -26.12
CA TYR A 1045 6.92 -9.93 -27.07
C TYR A 1045 7.80 -8.99 -27.88
N GLU A 1046 8.02 -9.33 -29.15
CA GLU A 1046 8.83 -8.53 -30.06
C GLU A 1046 7.95 -7.90 -31.14
N LEU A 1047 8.18 -6.61 -31.40
CA LEU A 1047 7.63 -5.95 -32.58
C LEU A 1047 8.19 -6.58 -33.86
N PRO A 1048 7.44 -6.60 -34.98
CA PRO A 1048 7.95 -7.10 -36.25
C PRO A 1048 9.25 -6.41 -36.65
N THR A 1049 10.21 -7.16 -37.19
CA THR A 1049 11.45 -6.57 -37.72
C THR A 1049 11.36 -6.40 -39.23
N VAL A 1050 11.99 -5.35 -39.74
CA VAL A 1050 11.91 -4.99 -41.15
C VAL A 1050 13.28 -5.09 -41.80
N THR A 1051 13.32 -5.74 -42.95
CA THR A 1051 14.44 -5.73 -43.89
C THR A 1051 13.94 -5.31 -45.26
N SER A 1052 14.81 -4.78 -46.09
CA SER A 1052 14.44 -4.29 -47.42
C SER A 1052 15.58 -4.52 -48.41
N SER A 1053 15.27 -4.39 -49.71
CA SER A 1053 16.27 -4.31 -50.78
C SER A 1053 17.25 -3.16 -50.54
N SER A 1054 16.72 -2.02 -50.14
CA SER A 1054 17.46 -0.80 -49.81
C SER A 1054 16.63 0.06 -48.84
N SER A 1055 17.26 0.96 -48.10
CA SER A 1055 16.56 1.86 -47.17
C SER A 1055 17.35 3.15 -46.96
N VAL A 1056 16.67 4.30 -46.97
CA VAL A 1056 17.20 5.53 -46.38
C VAL A 1056 17.09 5.43 -44.87
N GLU A 1057 18.17 5.72 -44.15
CA GLU A 1057 18.20 5.70 -42.68
C GLU A 1057 18.60 7.08 -42.14
N ASN A 1058 17.62 7.85 -41.69
CA ASN A 1058 17.80 9.16 -41.07
C ASN A 1058 16.59 9.48 -40.15
N THR A 1059 16.47 10.73 -39.72
CA THR A 1059 15.38 11.16 -38.81
C THR A 1059 13.98 10.94 -39.40
N ASP A 1060 13.89 11.05 -40.73
CA ASP A 1060 12.70 11.09 -41.54
C ASP A 1060 12.32 9.69 -42.03
N PHE A 1061 13.28 8.98 -42.63
CA PHE A 1061 13.11 7.65 -43.20
C PHE A 1061 13.90 6.56 -42.48
N GLY A 1062 13.35 5.34 -42.45
CA GLY A 1062 14.04 4.17 -41.90
C GLY A 1062 13.20 2.90 -42.03
N LYS A 1063 13.85 1.74 -42.12
CA LYS A 1063 13.13 0.45 -42.25
C LYS A 1063 12.23 0.14 -41.06
N ALA A 1064 12.65 0.46 -39.84
CA ALA A 1064 11.85 0.25 -38.63
C ALA A 1064 10.56 1.10 -38.62
N LYS A 1065 10.56 2.23 -39.34
CA LYS A 1065 9.40 3.11 -39.48
C LYS A 1065 8.31 2.55 -40.39
N ALA A 1066 8.55 1.40 -41.05
CA ALA A 1066 7.50 0.72 -41.80
C ALA A 1066 6.52 -0.05 -40.89
N VAL A 1067 6.86 -0.24 -39.61
CA VAL A 1067 6.08 -1.01 -38.63
C VAL A 1067 6.07 -0.32 -37.26
N ASP A 1068 6.36 0.97 -37.21
CA ASP A 1068 6.41 1.73 -35.95
C ASP A 1068 5.00 2.24 -35.54
N GLY A 1069 4.00 1.91 -36.34
CA GLY A 1069 2.61 2.33 -36.18
C GLY A 1069 2.29 3.64 -36.90
N VAL A 1070 3.25 4.33 -37.54
CA VAL A 1070 3.04 5.67 -38.10
C VAL A 1070 2.29 5.65 -39.44
N ARG A 1071 0.96 5.50 -39.36
CA ARG A 1071 0.05 5.29 -40.51
C ARG A 1071 -0.10 6.46 -41.48
N ALA A 1072 0.14 7.70 -41.06
CA ALA A 1072 -0.15 8.87 -41.90
C ALA A 1072 0.61 10.14 -41.45
N PRO A 1073 1.79 10.42 -42.01
CA PRO A 1073 2.46 11.69 -41.79
C PRO A 1073 1.89 12.77 -42.72
N ARG A 1074 1.55 13.94 -42.16
CA ARG A 1074 1.20 15.15 -42.94
C ARG A 1074 2.42 15.86 -43.54
N SER A 1075 3.64 15.34 -43.31
CA SER A 1075 4.87 15.77 -43.99
C SER A 1075 5.35 14.66 -44.93
N ALA A 1076 5.84 15.02 -46.11
CA ALA A 1076 6.25 14.10 -47.18
C ALA A 1076 7.51 13.24 -46.86
N ALA A 1077 7.95 13.24 -45.60
CA ALA A 1077 9.26 12.78 -45.16
C ALA A 1077 9.22 11.93 -43.88
N VAL A 1078 8.18 11.11 -43.65
CA VAL A 1078 8.21 10.15 -42.54
C VAL A 1078 7.75 8.77 -43.00
N GLY A 1079 8.53 7.73 -42.73
CA GLY A 1079 8.17 6.34 -43.06
C GLY A 1079 9.34 5.54 -43.64
N PHE A 1080 9.04 4.60 -44.52
CA PHE A 1080 10.03 3.86 -45.30
C PHE A 1080 10.23 4.46 -46.68
N SER A 1081 11.49 4.48 -47.14
CA SER A 1081 11.88 4.78 -48.53
C SER A 1081 13.04 3.89 -48.95
N SER A 1082 13.00 3.34 -50.16
CA SER A 1082 14.18 2.76 -50.81
C SER A 1082 15.31 3.79 -50.93
N ALA A 1083 16.58 3.34 -50.91
CA ALA A 1083 17.76 4.22 -50.81
C ALA A 1083 18.15 4.89 -52.14
N THR A 1084 17.82 4.26 -53.26
CA THR A 1084 18.23 4.70 -54.60
C THR A 1084 17.00 5.14 -55.39
N ALA A 1085 17.02 6.38 -55.88
CA ALA A 1085 16.02 6.90 -56.79
C ALA A 1085 16.37 6.47 -58.23
N PHE A 1086 15.38 5.99 -58.98
CA PHE A 1086 15.56 5.46 -60.34
C PHE A 1086 14.96 6.39 -61.40
N GLY A 1087 15.58 6.44 -62.58
CA GLY A 1087 15.08 7.25 -63.72
C GLY A 1087 13.93 6.61 -64.50
N ASP A 1088 13.58 5.36 -64.20
CA ASP A 1088 12.47 4.62 -64.79
C ASP A 1088 11.70 3.80 -63.74
N ALA A 1089 10.45 3.47 -64.05
CA ALA A 1089 9.54 2.80 -63.12
C ALA A 1089 9.77 1.29 -63.01
N ASP A 1090 10.42 0.67 -63.99
CA ASP A 1090 10.49 -0.79 -64.16
C ASP A 1090 11.69 -1.37 -63.38
N HIS A 1091 11.73 -1.05 -62.08
CA HIS A 1091 12.75 -1.51 -61.15
C HIS A 1091 12.14 -2.31 -59.99
N THR A 1092 12.91 -3.26 -59.46
CA THR A 1092 12.47 -4.08 -58.33
C THR A 1092 12.99 -3.54 -57.01
N GLU A 1093 12.08 -3.21 -56.09
CA GLU A 1093 12.38 -2.95 -54.67
C GLU A 1093 11.47 -3.81 -53.81
N TRP A 1094 11.94 -4.23 -52.63
CA TRP A 1094 11.15 -5.04 -51.72
C TRP A 1094 11.31 -4.63 -50.26
N LEU A 1095 10.23 -4.83 -49.50
CA LEU A 1095 10.15 -4.67 -48.06
C LEU A 1095 9.68 -6.00 -47.47
N LYS A 1096 10.40 -6.54 -46.50
CA LYS A 1096 10.10 -7.80 -45.82
C LYS A 1096 9.96 -7.60 -44.32
N LEU A 1097 8.83 -8.03 -43.80
CA LEU A 1097 8.52 -8.10 -42.38
C LEU A 1097 8.79 -9.52 -41.87
N ASP A 1098 9.52 -9.64 -40.76
CA ASP A 1098 9.53 -10.83 -39.91
C ASP A 1098 8.58 -10.59 -38.75
N LEU A 1099 7.46 -11.31 -38.75
CA LEU A 1099 6.41 -11.25 -37.73
C LEU A 1099 6.76 -12.02 -36.46
N THR A 1100 8.02 -12.44 -36.33
CA THR A 1100 8.66 -13.18 -35.22
C THR A 1100 8.13 -14.60 -34.98
N SER A 1101 6.91 -14.91 -35.41
CA SER A 1101 6.29 -16.23 -35.36
C SER A 1101 5.38 -16.50 -36.56
N VAL A 1102 5.14 -17.78 -36.85
CA VAL A 1102 4.19 -18.19 -37.90
C VAL A 1102 2.77 -17.96 -37.38
N GLN A 1103 1.98 -17.14 -38.08
CA GLN A 1103 0.60 -16.82 -37.72
C GLN A 1103 -0.31 -16.80 -38.95
N PRO A 1104 -1.62 -17.06 -38.82
CA PRO A 1104 -2.57 -16.91 -39.91
C PRO A 1104 -2.70 -15.44 -40.28
N ILE A 1105 -2.60 -15.13 -41.57
CA ILE A 1105 -2.73 -13.78 -42.12
C ILE A 1105 -3.54 -13.83 -43.41
N ASN A 1106 -4.32 -12.80 -43.70
CA ASN A 1106 -5.16 -12.73 -44.92
C ASN A 1106 -5.24 -11.33 -45.53
N GLN A 1107 -4.54 -10.35 -44.96
CA GLN A 1107 -4.56 -8.99 -45.46
C GLN A 1107 -3.24 -8.28 -45.15
N LEU A 1108 -2.75 -7.53 -46.13
CA LEU A 1108 -1.68 -6.54 -45.94
C LEU A 1108 -2.32 -5.16 -46.09
N VAL A 1109 -2.04 -4.25 -45.18
CA VAL A 1109 -2.50 -2.85 -45.29
C VAL A 1109 -1.28 -1.98 -45.54
N LEU A 1110 -1.28 -1.30 -46.68
CA LEU A 1110 -0.21 -0.40 -47.07
C LEU A 1110 -0.68 1.04 -46.89
N TYR A 1111 0.05 1.82 -46.11
CA TYR A 1111 -0.25 3.23 -45.92
C TYR A 1111 0.63 4.08 -46.85
N PRO A 1112 0.05 4.86 -47.78
CA PRO A 1112 0.83 5.70 -48.68
C PRO A 1112 1.51 6.88 -47.95
N ILE A 1113 2.70 7.27 -48.41
CA ILE A 1113 3.22 8.62 -48.11
C ILE A 1113 2.53 9.59 -49.06
N ILE A 1114 1.98 10.68 -48.52
CA ILE A 1114 1.33 11.74 -49.31
C ILE A 1114 2.25 12.95 -49.46
N ASN A 1115 2.36 13.47 -50.67
CA ASN A 1115 3.07 14.72 -50.91
C ASN A 1115 2.18 15.96 -50.68
N SER A 1116 2.78 17.15 -50.81
CA SER A 1116 2.10 18.43 -50.62
C SER A 1116 0.95 18.70 -51.60
N SER A 1117 0.83 17.90 -52.67
CA SER A 1117 -0.27 17.95 -53.64
C SER A 1117 -1.35 16.88 -53.39
N TYR A 1118 -1.33 16.22 -52.23
CA TYR A 1118 -2.26 15.14 -51.86
C TYR A 1118 -2.25 13.95 -52.83
N THR A 1119 -1.10 13.67 -53.45
CA THR A 1119 -0.89 12.49 -54.27
C THR A 1119 0.09 11.55 -53.58
N ALA A 1120 -0.01 10.24 -53.86
CA ALA A 1120 0.91 9.28 -53.30
C ALA A 1120 2.32 9.49 -53.86
N ASP A 1121 3.31 9.51 -52.98
CA ASP A 1121 4.72 9.76 -53.29
C ASP A 1121 5.48 8.44 -53.20
N GLY A 1122 5.80 7.83 -54.35
CA GLY A 1122 6.54 6.56 -54.41
C GLY A 1122 5.73 5.30 -54.04
N PHE A 1123 4.39 5.31 -54.10
CA PHE A 1123 3.59 4.10 -53.86
C PHE A 1123 3.63 3.16 -55.08
N PRO A 1124 3.82 1.83 -54.90
CA PRO A 1124 4.08 0.92 -56.01
C PRO A 1124 2.87 0.74 -56.94
N VAL A 1125 3.14 0.57 -58.23
CA VAL A 1125 2.13 0.40 -59.30
C VAL A 1125 1.88 -1.08 -59.59
N ASP A 1126 2.95 -1.84 -59.80
CA ASP A 1126 2.91 -3.30 -59.96
C ASP A 1126 3.70 -3.91 -58.81
N PHE A 1127 3.08 -4.80 -58.06
CA PHE A 1127 3.70 -5.41 -56.89
C PHE A 1127 3.08 -6.74 -56.51
N VAL A 1128 3.85 -7.52 -55.77
CA VAL A 1128 3.49 -8.86 -55.31
C VAL A 1128 3.57 -8.90 -53.79
N ILE A 1129 2.57 -9.51 -53.16
CA ILE A 1129 2.63 -9.92 -51.76
C ILE A 1129 3.05 -11.39 -51.74
N GLU A 1130 4.17 -11.66 -51.09
CA GLU A 1130 4.72 -12.99 -50.91
C GLU A 1130 4.74 -13.34 -49.42
N THR A 1131 4.53 -14.60 -49.10
CA THR A 1131 4.54 -15.10 -47.73
C THR A 1131 5.47 -16.30 -47.60
N SER A 1132 6.10 -16.44 -46.44
CA SER A 1132 6.96 -17.57 -46.13
C SER A 1132 6.89 -17.91 -44.64
N THR A 1133 7.09 -19.18 -44.29
CA THR A 1133 7.24 -19.62 -42.90
C THR A 1133 8.70 -19.72 -42.47
N ASP A 1134 9.63 -19.83 -43.42
CA ASP A 1134 11.05 -20.16 -43.20
C ASP A 1134 12.04 -19.15 -43.81
N ASN A 1135 11.55 -18.10 -44.49
CA ASN A 1135 12.33 -17.09 -45.21
C ASN A 1135 13.19 -17.65 -46.36
N VAL A 1136 12.96 -18.90 -46.77
CA VAL A 1136 13.64 -19.58 -47.88
C VAL A 1136 12.65 -19.88 -48.99
N ASN A 1137 11.53 -20.53 -48.65
CA ASN A 1137 10.48 -20.91 -49.56
C ASN A 1137 9.38 -19.85 -49.53
N TRP A 1138 9.21 -19.14 -50.66
CA TRP A 1138 8.27 -18.05 -50.80
C TRP A 1138 7.10 -18.46 -51.68
N THR A 1139 5.88 -18.13 -51.24
CA THR A 1139 4.65 -18.32 -52.01
C THR A 1139 4.03 -16.98 -52.29
N THR A 1140 3.66 -16.71 -53.54
CA THR A 1140 2.88 -15.53 -53.90
C THR A 1140 1.48 -15.63 -53.31
N ALA A 1141 1.16 -14.75 -52.37
CA ALA A 1141 -0.17 -14.62 -51.81
C ALA A 1141 -1.11 -13.85 -52.76
N LYS A 1142 -0.61 -12.80 -53.41
CA LYS A 1142 -1.35 -12.02 -54.41
C LYS A 1142 -0.44 -11.16 -55.29
N THR A 1143 -0.85 -10.95 -56.53
CA THR A 1143 -0.21 -10.04 -57.48
C THR A 1143 -1.15 -8.90 -57.82
N PHE A 1144 -0.60 -7.69 -57.90
CA PHE A 1144 -1.30 -6.47 -58.31
C PHE A 1144 -0.59 -5.89 -59.54
N VAL A 1145 -1.36 -5.60 -60.58
CA VAL A 1145 -0.88 -5.03 -61.84
C VAL A 1145 -1.72 -3.80 -62.15
N ASN A 1146 -1.07 -2.70 -62.52
CA ASN A 1146 -1.66 -1.38 -62.71
C ASN A 1146 -2.56 -0.99 -61.53
N TYR A 1147 -2.05 -1.12 -60.31
CA TYR A 1147 -2.84 -0.85 -59.11
C TYR A 1147 -3.34 0.60 -59.11
N ALA A 1148 -4.62 0.77 -59.38
CA ALA A 1148 -5.28 2.06 -59.39
C ALA A 1148 -5.64 2.45 -57.95
N MET A 1149 -4.75 3.19 -57.29
CA MET A 1149 -5.05 3.78 -56.00
C MET A 1149 -6.19 4.81 -56.14
N THR A 1150 -7.34 4.51 -55.55
CA THR A 1150 -8.54 5.36 -55.67
C THR A 1150 -8.54 6.55 -54.72
N ASN A 1151 -7.86 6.44 -53.57
CA ASN A 1151 -7.69 7.55 -52.62
C ASN A 1151 -6.33 7.45 -51.89
N PRO A 1152 -5.37 8.34 -52.16
CA PRO A 1152 -4.05 8.34 -51.52
C PRO A 1152 -4.06 8.73 -50.05
N THR A 1153 -5.15 9.30 -49.53
CA THR A 1153 -5.26 9.65 -48.10
C THR A 1153 -5.77 8.51 -47.23
N GLU A 1154 -6.09 7.36 -47.81
CA GLU A 1154 -6.66 6.20 -47.11
C GLU A 1154 -5.70 4.99 -47.17
N PRO A 1155 -5.75 4.10 -46.16
CA PRO A 1155 -5.03 2.83 -46.20
C PRO A 1155 -5.45 1.97 -47.40
N GLN A 1156 -4.46 1.37 -48.05
CA GLN A 1156 -4.68 0.38 -49.10
C GLN A 1156 -4.77 -1.00 -48.46
N ALA A 1157 -5.99 -1.43 -48.14
CA ALA A 1157 -6.25 -2.76 -47.57
C ALA A 1157 -6.28 -3.82 -48.69
N LEU A 1158 -5.29 -4.69 -48.70
CA LEU A 1158 -5.03 -5.65 -49.76
C LEU A 1158 -5.32 -7.08 -49.28
N PRO A 1159 -6.56 -7.58 -49.45
CA PRO A 1159 -6.92 -8.92 -49.00
C PRO A 1159 -6.35 -9.99 -49.93
N PHE A 1160 -5.97 -11.12 -49.36
CA PHE A 1160 -5.55 -12.34 -50.03
C PHE A 1160 -6.07 -13.58 -49.28
N LYS A 1161 -5.93 -14.76 -49.86
CA LYS A 1161 -6.38 -16.00 -49.22
C LYS A 1161 -5.62 -16.20 -47.91
N GLN A 1162 -6.34 -16.49 -46.82
CA GLN A 1162 -5.71 -16.76 -45.53
C GLN A 1162 -4.61 -17.82 -45.65
N THR A 1163 -3.42 -17.51 -45.14
CA THR A 1163 -2.25 -18.38 -45.14
C THR A 1163 -1.48 -18.22 -43.83
N ASN A 1164 -0.77 -19.25 -43.41
CA ASN A 1164 0.12 -19.15 -42.25
C ASN A 1164 1.49 -18.64 -42.71
N ALA A 1165 1.94 -17.53 -42.14
CA ALA A 1165 3.21 -16.91 -42.49
C ALA A 1165 3.93 -16.36 -41.26
N ARG A 1166 5.26 -16.45 -41.27
CA ARG A 1166 6.12 -15.65 -40.38
C ARG A 1166 6.69 -14.44 -41.11
N TYR A 1167 7.01 -14.62 -42.38
CA TYR A 1167 7.58 -13.60 -43.21
C TYR A 1167 6.58 -13.15 -44.26
N VAL A 1168 6.45 -11.84 -44.41
CA VAL A 1168 5.65 -11.21 -45.46
C VAL A 1168 6.54 -10.27 -46.23
N ARG A 1169 6.60 -10.41 -47.54
CA ARG A 1169 7.37 -9.54 -48.42
C ARG A 1169 6.46 -8.86 -49.42
N LEU A 1170 6.54 -7.54 -49.46
CA LEU A 1170 6.03 -6.73 -50.54
C LEU A 1170 7.16 -6.53 -51.54
N THR A 1171 6.99 -7.03 -52.76
CA THR A 1171 7.95 -6.85 -53.85
C THR A 1171 7.32 -5.98 -54.91
N ALA A 1172 7.74 -4.72 -55.00
CA ALA A 1172 7.35 -3.82 -56.06
C ALA A 1172 8.19 -4.12 -57.30
N THR A 1173 7.54 -4.43 -58.41
CA THR A 1173 8.18 -4.65 -59.73
C THR A 1173 8.02 -3.45 -60.65
N LYS A 1174 7.09 -2.55 -60.32
CA LYS A 1174 6.97 -1.23 -60.93
C LYS A 1174 6.76 -0.18 -59.85
N LEU A 1175 7.75 0.68 -59.70
CA LEU A 1175 7.84 1.69 -58.64
C LEU A 1175 6.90 2.88 -58.90
N GLY A 1176 6.54 3.57 -57.83
CA GLY A 1176 5.77 4.81 -57.90
C GLY A 1176 6.65 6.01 -58.18
N ILE A 1177 6.10 7.01 -58.86
CA ILE A 1177 6.80 8.28 -59.09
C ILE A 1177 6.90 9.09 -57.78
N GLN A 1178 8.07 9.68 -57.55
CA GLN A 1178 8.33 10.68 -56.53
C GLN A 1178 8.20 12.09 -57.14
N GLN A 1179 7.85 13.10 -56.35
CA GLN A 1179 7.67 14.50 -56.78
C GLN A 1179 8.83 15.11 -57.62
N ALA A 1180 10.05 14.57 -57.56
CA ALA A 1180 11.21 15.02 -58.32
C ALA A 1180 11.34 14.38 -59.73
N GLY A 1181 10.46 13.45 -60.11
CA GLY A 1181 10.48 12.73 -61.39
C GLY A 1181 11.16 11.35 -61.35
N ASP A 1182 11.83 11.04 -60.24
CA ASP A 1182 12.43 9.73 -60.01
C ASP A 1182 11.42 8.71 -59.43
N TYR A 1183 11.76 7.42 -59.46
CA TYR A 1183 10.91 6.33 -59.00
C TYR A 1183 11.49 5.62 -57.77
N LEU A 1184 10.65 5.37 -56.77
CA LEU A 1184 11.02 4.78 -55.46
C LEU A 1184 9.91 3.88 -54.93
N LEU A 1185 10.23 3.00 -53.96
CA LEU A 1185 9.25 2.37 -53.08
C LEU A 1185 9.19 3.14 -51.75
N LYS A 1186 8.06 3.77 -51.48
CA LYS A 1186 7.82 4.58 -50.28
C LYS A 1186 6.49 4.22 -49.64
N LEU A 1187 6.52 4.02 -48.32
CA LEU A 1187 5.34 3.64 -47.52
C LEU A 1187 5.43 4.31 -46.16
N ALA A 1188 4.30 4.82 -45.66
CA ALA A 1188 4.23 5.39 -44.32
C ALA A 1188 4.29 4.28 -43.27
N GLU A 1189 3.53 3.20 -43.49
CA GLU A 1189 3.38 2.06 -42.58
C GLU A 1189 2.92 0.82 -43.38
N VAL A 1190 3.22 -0.36 -42.86
CA VAL A 1190 2.79 -1.66 -43.37
C VAL A 1190 2.24 -2.50 -42.22
N GLU A 1191 0.97 -2.87 -42.29
CA GLU A 1191 0.34 -3.72 -41.29
C GLU A 1191 -0.03 -5.08 -41.88
N VAL A 1192 0.18 -6.13 -41.09
CA VAL A 1192 -0.25 -7.48 -41.44
C VAL A 1192 -1.42 -7.87 -40.54
N ASN A 1193 -2.54 -8.22 -41.16
CA ASN A 1193 -3.80 -8.48 -40.47
C ASN A 1193 -4.31 -9.89 -40.77
N ASN A 1194 -5.13 -10.38 -39.84
CA ASN A 1194 -6.01 -11.53 -40.00
C ASN A 1194 -7.45 -11.09 -39.67
N ARG A 1195 -8.19 -10.65 -40.68
CA ARG A 1195 -9.51 -10.01 -40.53
C ARG A 1195 -10.64 -10.74 -41.22
#